data_AF-A0A3P6AYN7-F1
#
_entry.id   AF-A0A3P6AYN7-F1
#
_cell.length_a   1.000
_cell.length_b   1.000
_cell.length_c   1.000
_cell.angle_alpha   90.00
_cell.angle_beta   90.00
_cell.angle_gamma   90.00
#
_symmetry.space_group_name_H-M   'P 1'
#
loop_
_entity.id
_entity.type
_entity.pdbx_description
1 polymer ?
#
loop_
_entity_poly.entity_id
_entity_poly.type
_entity_poly.pdbx_seq_one_letter_code
_entity_poly.pdbx_strand_id
1 'polypeptide(L)'
;MLRTASCSASLTSASPFFRHFPLSYSSLSSSTGALRGPGRNLRRVAPPASPGRRVFLRRGLRVPSAAVRRVNRQLSRLYVRAVATQPAPSYPDVGQDEAEKLGFEKVSEEFISECKSKATLFKHKKTGCEVMSVSNEDENKVFGIVLRTPPKDSTGIPHILEHSVLCGSRKYPLKEPFVELLKGSLHTFLNAFTYPDRTCYPVASTNTKDFYNLVDVYLDAVFFPKCVDDVHTFQQEGWHYELNDPSEDISYKGVVFNEMKGVYSQPDNILGRIAQQANNTYGVDSGGDPKDIPNLTFEEFKDFHRKYYHPSNARIWFYGDDDPLQRLRILSEYLDMFEASPSRDTSKIEPQKLFSEPIRIVEKYPVGRDGDLKKKNMVCVNWLLSEKPLDLETQLALGFLDHLMLGTPASPLRKILLESGLGEALVSSGMSDELLQPQFSVGMKGVSEDNVQKVEELIMSTLKKLAEEGFESDAVEASMNTIEFSLRENNTGSFPRGLSLMLQSIAKWIYDMDPFEPLKYTEPLKALKARIAEEGSKAVFSPLIEQFILNNSHRVTIEMQPDPEKASQEEAEEKSILEKVKAGMTEEDLAELARATEELRLKQETPDPPEALRCVPSLNLSDIPKEPTYVPTEVGDINGVKVLRHDLFTNDIVYAEVVFDMGSLKHELLPLVPLFCQSLMEMGTKDLSFVQLNQLIGRKTGGISVYPLTSSVRGKDEPCSKIIVRGKSMAGRADDLFNLMNCLLQEVQFTDQQRFKQFVSQSIARMENRLRGSGHGVAAARMDAMLNVAGWMSEQMGGLSYLEFLRTLEKKVGEDWEGISSSLEEIRRSLLAKNGCIVNMTADGKSLTNIEKSLEKFLDLLPESPSGGLVTWDGRLPLRNEAIVIPTQVNYVGKAGNIYSTGYELDGSAYVISKHISNTWLWDRVRVSGGAYGGFCDFDSHSGVFSFLSYRDPNLLKTLDIYDGTGDFLRGLDVDQETLTKAIIGTIGDVDSYQLPDAKGYSSLMRHLLGVTDEERLRKREEILTTSLKDFKDFAEAIDVVRDNGVAVAVASAEDIDAANNARSNFFEVKKAL
;
A
#
# COMPACT_ATOMS: atom_id res chain seq x y z
N MET A 1 -9.46 3.99 -11.03
CA MET A 1 -8.53 3.57 -9.95
C MET A 1 -8.83 4.41 -8.73
N LEU A 2 -9.69 3.94 -7.82
CA LEU A 2 -10.01 4.64 -6.59
C LEU A 2 -8.79 4.68 -5.65
N ARG A 3 -8.54 5.85 -5.06
CA ARG A 3 -7.49 6.09 -4.04
C ARG A 3 -8.11 6.33 -2.65
N THR A 4 -9.02 5.46 -2.21
CA THR A 4 -9.34 5.36 -0.78
C THR A 4 -8.29 4.47 -0.12
N ALA A 5 -7.47 5.04 0.77
CA ALA A 5 -6.33 4.34 1.38
C ALA A 5 -6.80 3.30 2.41
N SER A 6 -7.02 2.06 1.95
CA SER A 6 -7.32 0.90 2.81
C SER A 6 -6.08 0.49 3.62
N CYS A 7 -5.82 1.17 4.74
CA CYS A 7 -4.73 0.88 5.66
C CYS A 7 -5.16 0.98 7.13
N SER A 8 -5.70 -0.11 7.67
CA SER A 8 -5.75 -0.38 9.11
C SER A 8 -5.33 -1.84 9.40
N ALA A 9 -4.83 -2.08 10.61
CA ALA A 9 -4.39 -3.36 11.19
C ALA A 9 -3.20 -4.14 10.55
N SER A 10 -2.82 -3.98 9.27
CA SER A 10 -1.76 -4.82 8.64
C SER A 10 -0.35 -4.19 8.56
N LEU A 11 -0.06 -3.13 9.32
CA LEU A 11 1.24 -2.44 9.29
C LEU A 11 2.37 -3.16 10.05
N THR A 12 2.10 -4.28 10.72
CA THR A 12 3.07 -4.98 11.60
C THR A 12 4.23 -5.67 10.87
N SER A 13 4.22 -5.73 9.53
CA SER A 13 5.25 -6.42 8.72
C SER A 13 5.91 -5.56 7.62
N ALA A 14 5.95 -4.24 7.77
CA ALA A 14 6.51 -3.34 6.75
C ALA A 14 7.71 -2.54 7.30
N SER A 15 8.94 -3.00 7.06
CA SER A 15 10.13 -2.16 7.27
C SER A 15 10.09 -0.90 6.40
N PRO A 16 10.44 0.30 6.92
CA PRO A 16 10.40 1.53 6.14
C PRO A 16 11.48 1.57 5.04
N PHE A 17 12.47 0.66 5.08
CA PHE A 17 13.43 0.46 3.98
C PHE A 17 12.82 -0.30 2.79
N PHE A 18 11.70 -1.01 2.98
CA PHE A 18 11.05 -1.83 1.94
C PHE A 18 9.52 -1.68 1.91
N ARG A 19 9.03 -0.44 1.83
CA ARG A 19 7.66 -0.17 1.38
C ARG A 19 7.58 -0.11 -0.16
N HIS A 20 7.84 -1.23 -0.82
CA HIS A 20 7.21 -1.45 -2.12
C HIS A 20 5.71 -1.69 -1.85
N PHE A 21 4.88 -0.67 -2.13
CA PHE A 21 3.56 -0.96 -2.68
C PHE A 21 3.80 -1.55 -4.07
N PRO A 22 3.53 -2.85 -4.32
CA PRO A 22 3.59 -3.37 -5.66
C PRO A 22 2.30 -2.94 -6.38
N LEU A 23 2.38 -1.83 -7.12
CA LEU A 23 1.63 -1.75 -8.37
C LEU A 23 2.16 -2.89 -9.26
N SER A 24 1.48 -4.05 -9.16
CA SER A 24 1.82 -5.40 -9.66
C SER A 24 2.70 -6.31 -8.77
N TYR A 25 2.00 -7.27 -8.16
CA TYR A 25 2.33 -8.57 -7.53
C TYR A 25 3.66 -9.34 -7.77
N SER A 26 3.87 -10.38 -6.91
CA SER A 26 4.88 -11.49 -6.92
C SER A 26 6.26 -11.16 -6.25
N SER A 27 7.19 -12.05 -5.86
CA SER A 27 7.67 -13.33 -6.46
C SER A 27 8.84 -14.06 -5.68
N LEU A 28 8.73 -15.38 -5.39
CA LEU A 28 9.51 -16.59 -5.89
C LEU A 28 11.06 -16.82 -5.79
N SER A 29 11.68 -17.87 -6.44
CA SER A 29 11.81 -19.34 -6.04
C SER A 29 13.08 -20.21 -6.52
N SER A 30 13.76 -21.16 -5.75
CA SER A 30 15.10 -21.89 -6.00
C SER A 30 15.40 -23.41 -5.74
N SER A 31 16.24 -23.96 -6.64
CA SER A 31 17.65 -24.52 -6.61
C SER A 31 18.22 -25.41 -5.47
N THR A 32 18.93 -26.54 -5.68
CA THR A 32 19.51 -27.19 -6.91
C THR A 32 20.06 -28.64 -6.70
N GLY A 33 19.90 -29.55 -7.70
CA GLY A 33 20.82 -30.68 -8.08
C GLY A 33 20.86 -32.01 -7.26
N ALA A 34 21.36 -33.18 -7.72
CA ALA A 34 21.75 -33.70 -9.07
C ALA A 34 22.14 -35.23 -9.08
N LEU A 35 22.33 -35.85 -10.28
CA LEU A 35 23.18 -37.04 -10.68
C LEU A 35 22.74 -38.54 -10.60
N ARG A 36 22.86 -39.31 -11.73
CA ARG A 36 23.88 -40.39 -12.03
C ARG A 36 23.64 -41.21 -13.36
N GLY A 37 24.72 -41.81 -13.95
CA GLY A 37 24.77 -42.55 -15.26
C GLY A 37 24.73 -44.11 -15.16
N PRO A 38 25.40 -44.98 -16.00
CA PRO A 38 26.52 -44.78 -16.99
C PRO A 38 26.53 -45.65 -18.31
N GLY A 39 27.56 -45.56 -19.21
CA GLY A 39 27.80 -46.62 -20.25
C GLY A 39 28.83 -46.51 -21.45
N ARG A 40 30.15 -46.73 -21.22
CA ARG A 40 31.24 -47.35 -22.09
C ARG A 40 31.66 -46.91 -23.54
N ASN A 41 33.01 -46.82 -23.73
CA ASN A 41 33.88 -47.17 -24.91
C ASN A 41 33.94 -46.22 -26.15
N LEU A 42 35.06 -45.95 -26.89
CA LEU A 42 36.42 -46.56 -27.06
C LEU A 42 37.49 -45.59 -27.71
N ARG A 43 38.80 -45.74 -27.35
CA ARG A 43 40.10 -45.48 -28.09
C ARG A 43 40.61 -44.09 -28.62
N ARG A 44 41.80 -43.70 -28.09
CA ARG A 44 43.14 -43.32 -28.70
C ARG A 44 43.21 -42.28 -29.87
N VAL A 45 44.19 -41.36 -29.98
CA VAL A 45 45.69 -41.41 -29.92
C VAL A 45 46.31 -40.06 -29.41
N ALA A 46 47.63 -39.98 -29.14
CA ALA A 46 48.39 -38.85 -28.54
C ALA A 46 49.76 -38.65 -29.30
N PRO A 47 50.81 -37.90 -28.80
CA PRO A 47 51.00 -36.51 -28.33
C PRO A 47 52.24 -35.86 -29.08
N PRO A 48 53.28 -35.17 -28.49
CA PRO A 48 53.45 -34.22 -27.36
C PRO A 48 54.28 -32.93 -27.69
N ALA A 49 54.43 -31.96 -26.75
CA ALA A 49 55.71 -31.30 -26.35
C ALA A 49 55.55 -30.17 -25.28
N SER A 50 56.64 -29.83 -24.55
CA SER A 50 56.76 -28.86 -23.42
C SER A 50 58.26 -28.43 -23.26
N PRO A 51 58.83 -27.82 -22.18
CA PRO A 51 58.36 -26.93 -21.07
C PRO A 51 59.32 -25.74 -20.66
N GLY A 52 58.93 -24.91 -19.66
CA GLY A 52 59.83 -24.26 -18.63
C GLY A 52 60.49 -22.89 -18.92
N ARG A 53 61.13 -22.16 -17.98
CA ARG A 53 61.08 -22.06 -16.48
C ARG A 53 61.78 -20.73 -16.02
N ARG A 54 61.56 -20.25 -14.76
CA ARG A 54 62.09 -18.97 -14.18
C ARG A 54 63.57 -19.02 -13.71
N VAL A 55 64.21 -17.84 -13.45
CA VAL A 55 64.91 -17.44 -12.18
C VAL A 55 65.59 -16.03 -12.25
N PHE A 56 65.76 -15.36 -11.09
CA PHE A 56 66.32 -14.00 -10.82
C PHE A 56 67.82 -13.99 -10.41
N LEU A 57 68.53 -12.84 -10.49
CA LEU A 57 69.55 -12.38 -9.50
C LEU A 57 69.99 -10.89 -9.63
N ARG A 58 70.84 -10.38 -8.71
CA ARG A 58 71.01 -8.95 -8.27
C ARG A 58 72.42 -8.30 -8.49
N ARG A 59 72.51 -6.97 -8.24
CA ARG A 59 73.67 -6.05 -7.94
C ARG A 59 74.38 -5.42 -9.17
N GLY A 60 74.95 -4.19 -9.15
CA GLY A 60 74.93 -3.04 -8.20
C GLY A 60 76.06 -1.98 -8.41
N LEU A 61 75.87 -0.73 -7.91
CA LEU A 61 76.85 0.36 -7.56
C LEU A 61 77.39 1.45 -8.58
N ARG A 62 77.05 2.73 -8.26
CA ARG A 62 77.82 4.03 -8.22
C ARG A 62 78.58 4.69 -9.42
N VAL A 63 78.02 5.82 -9.97
CA VAL A 63 78.37 7.28 -9.79
C VAL A 63 79.88 7.70 -9.85
N PRO A 64 80.36 8.80 -10.55
CA PRO A 64 79.85 10.21 -10.53
C PRO A 64 79.97 11.14 -11.80
N SER A 65 79.24 12.29 -11.77
CA SER A 65 79.49 13.67 -12.33
C SER A 65 79.94 13.89 -13.80
N ALA A 66 79.60 14.98 -14.52
CA ALA A 66 79.19 16.33 -14.11
C ALA A 66 78.25 17.06 -15.12
N ALA A 67 77.82 18.27 -14.73
CA ALA A 67 76.79 19.14 -15.30
C ALA A 67 76.83 19.51 -16.82
N VAL A 68 75.64 19.80 -17.38
CA VAL A 68 75.29 21.08 -18.06
C VAL A 68 73.76 21.27 -18.04
N ARG A 69 73.30 22.52 -17.94
CA ARG A 69 71.89 22.94 -17.76
C ARG A 69 70.94 22.48 -18.89
N ARG A 70 69.74 22.00 -18.55
CA ARG A 70 68.56 22.01 -19.44
C ARG A 70 67.26 22.37 -18.73
N VAL A 71 66.50 23.22 -19.42
CA VAL A 71 65.10 23.64 -19.26
C VAL A 71 64.18 22.64 -18.53
N ASN A 72 63.53 23.10 -17.46
CA ASN A 72 62.40 22.39 -16.86
C ASN A 72 61.17 22.47 -17.77
N ARG A 73 60.80 21.36 -18.42
CA ARG A 73 59.41 21.10 -18.81
C ARG A 73 58.80 20.21 -17.73
N GLN A 74 57.97 20.77 -16.85
CA GLN A 74 57.11 19.97 -16.00
C GLN A 74 56.01 19.34 -16.85
N LEU A 75 55.89 18.02 -16.78
CA LEU A 75 54.77 17.27 -17.35
C LEU A 75 53.53 17.52 -16.48
N SER A 76 52.51 18.12 -17.08
CA SER A 76 51.20 18.32 -16.47
C SER A 76 50.55 16.97 -16.18
N ARG A 77 50.42 16.63 -14.88
CA ARG A 77 49.45 15.61 -14.45
C ARG A 77 48.06 16.17 -14.67
N LEU A 78 47.23 15.44 -15.41
CA LEU A 78 45.80 15.70 -15.50
C LEU A 78 45.19 15.47 -14.11
N TYR A 79 44.88 16.57 -13.41
CA TYR A 79 44.06 16.51 -12.22
C TYR A 79 42.63 16.16 -12.61
N VAL A 80 42.07 15.14 -11.98
CA VAL A 80 40.61 14.95 -11.95
C VAL A 80 40.02 16.21 -11.33
N ARG A 81 39.18 16.92 -12.08
CA ARG A 81 38.40 18.04 -11.54
C ARG A 81 37.43 17.45 -10.53
N ALA A 82 37.66 17.70 -9.24
CA ALA A 82 36.62 17.53 -8.25
C ALA A 82 35.42 18.38 -8.68
N VAL A 83 34.25 17.77 -8.80
CA VAL A 83 33.00 18.50 -8.95
C VAL A 83 32.85 19.31 -7.66
N ALA A 84 32.78 20.62 -7.77
CA ALA A 84 32.54 21.47 -6.60
C ALA A 84 31.17 21.11 -6.03
N THR A 85 31.13 20.64 -4.79
CA THR A 85 29.89 20.57 -4.01
C THR A 85 29.26 21.96 -4.02
N GLN A 86 28.01 22.06 -4.49
CA GLN A 86 27.25 23.29 -4.36
C GLN A 86 27.19 23.67 -2.86
N PRO A 87 27.23 24.97 -2.50
CA PRO A 87 26.95 25.37 -1.13
C PRO A 87 25.56 24.85 -0.73
N ALA A 88 25.41 24.44 0.52
CA ALA A 88 24.12 23.98 1.04
C ALA A 88 23.05 25.10 0.83
N PRO A 89 21.82 24.76 0.41
CA PRO A 89 20.77 25.76 0.26
C PRO A 89 20.50 26.45 1.60
N SER A 90 20.31 27.77 1.57
CA SER A 90 19.99 28.55 2.77
C SER A 90 18.49 28.49 3.05
N TYR A 91 18.06 27.50 3.83
CA TYR A 91 16.68 27.40 4.32
C TYR A 91 16.38 28.45 5.40
N PRO A 92 15.10 28.87 5.55
CA PRO A 92 14.68 29.69 6.68
C PRO A 92 15.04 29.02 8.02
N ASP A 93 15.52 29.82 8.98
CA ASP A 93 15.96 29.36 10.28
C ASP A 93 15.26 30.13 11.40
N VAL A 94 14.98 29.45 12.52
CA VAL A 94 14.45 30.08 13.72
C VAL A 94 15.61 30.41 14.65
N GLY A 95 15.79 31.70 14.93
CA GLY A 95 16.76 32.16 15.91
C GLY A 95 16.40 31.67 17.32
N GLN A 96 17.40 31.32 18.12
CA GLN A 96 17.20 30.86 19.51
C GLN A 96 16.29 31.82 20.29
N ASP A 97 16.57 33.13 20.21
CA ASP A 97 15.82 34.18 20.91
C ASP A 97 14.34 34.31 20.45
N GLU A 98 13.99 33.83 19.25
CA GLU A 98 12.60 33.80 18.78
C GLU A 98 11.86 32.54 19.24
N ALA A 99 12.52 31.38 19.16
CA ALA A 99 12.01 30.13 19.73
C ALA A 99 11.78 30.25 21.25
N GLU A 100 12.73 30.87 21.97
CA GLU A 100 12.64 31.03 23.42
C GLU A 100 11.51 31.97 23.87
N LYS A 101 11.17 32.99 23.07
CA LYS A 101 10.01 33.86 23.33
C LYS A 101 8.67 33.15 23.16
N LEU A 102 8.63 32.10 22.35
CA LEU A 102 7.48 31.21 22.16
C LEU A 102 7.52 29.99 23.10
N GLY A 103 8.40 29.99 24.11
CA GLY A 103 8.47 28.91 25.10
C GLY A 103 9.29 27.69 24.67
N PHE A 104 9.99 27.71 23.53
CA PHE A 104 10.77 26.57 23.03
C PHE A 104 12.27 26.73 23.27
N GLU A 105 12.96 25.60 23.48
CA GLU A 105 14.41 25.45 23.48
C GLU A 105 14.83 24.71 22.21
N LYS A 106 15.82 25.21 21.45
CA LYS A 106 16.46 24.43 20.38
C LYS A 106 17.45 23.44 21.00
N VAL A 107 17.17 22.15 20.85
CA VAL A 107 17.93 21.05 21.45
C VAL A 107 19.05 20.58 20.53
N SER A 108 18.74 20.36 19.24
CA SER A 108 19.69 19.95 18.22
C SER A 108 19.28 20.48 16.84
N GLU A 109 20.25 20.56 15.94
CA GLU A 109 20.07 21.07 14.57
C GLU A 109 21.08 20.42 13.63
N GLU A 110 20.57 19.82 12.55
CA GLU A 110 21.38 19.10 11.57
C GLU A 110 20.90 19.38 10.13
N PHE A 111 21.82 19.29 9.16
CA PHE A 111 21.48 19.24 7.75
C PHE A 111 21.55 17.81 7.24
N ILE A 112 20.40 17.26 6.84
CA ILE A 112 20.28 15.89 6.35
C ILE A 112 20.37 15.93 4.82
N SER A 113 21.48 15.43 4.29
CA SER A 113 21.80 15.55 2.86
C SER A 113 20.90 14.69 1.96
N GLU A 114 20.50 13.55 2.49
CA GLU A 114 19.67 12.49 1.90
C GLU A 114 18.31 13.03 1.44
N CYS A 115 17.67 13.83 2.28
CA CYS A 115 16.39 14.51 2.01
C CYS A 115 16.56 16.02 1.77
N LYS A 116 17.80 16.50 1.58
CA LYS A 116 18.18 17.92 1.40
C LYS A 116 17.47 18.88 2.37
N SER A 117 17.33 18.47 3.63
CA SER A 117 16.50 19.21 4.60
C SER A 117 17.33 19.72 5.77
N LYS A 118 16.99 20.91 6.26
CA LYS A 118 17.44 21.37 7.58
C LYS A 118 16.46 20.82 8.63
N ALA A 119 16.92 19.96 9.53
CA ALA A 119 16.11 19.40 10.61
C ALA A 119 16.52 20.00 11.95
N THR A 120 15.55 20.52 12.69
CA THR A 120 15.77 21.16 13.99
C THR A 120 14.83 20.56 15.03
N LEU A 121 15.41 20.02 16.11
CA LEU A 121 14.67 19.49 17.25
C LEU A 121 14.49 20.59 18.30
N PHE A 122 13.25 20.96 18.56
CA PHE A 122 12.85 21.86 19.63
C PHE A 122 12.22 21.09 20.80
N LYS A 123 12.23 21.70 21.98
CA LYS A 123 11.52 21.21 23.16
C LYS A 123 10.75 22.35 23.82
N HIS A 124 9.47 22.14 24.08
CA HIS A 124 8.64 23.11 24.80
C HIS A 124 9.04 23.15 26.28
N LYS A 125 9.54 24.28 26.77
CA LYS A 125 10.14 24.44 28.10
C LYS A 125 9.16 24.11 29.24
N LYS A 126 7.86 24.43 29.07
CA LYS A 126 6.83 24.25 30.11
C LYS A 126 6.39 22.79 30.26
N THR A 127 6.14 22.09 29.15
CA THR A 127 5.56 20.74 29.15
C THR A 127 6.57 19.63 28.89
N GLY A 128 7.73 19.94 28.31
CA GLY A 128 8.71 18.98 27.83
C GLY A 128 8.36 18.30 26.51
N CYS A 129 7.28 18.70 25.83
CA CYS A 129 6.90 18.22 24.49
C CYS A 129 8.03 18.45 23.48
N GLU A 130 8.32 17.48 22.63
CA GLU A 130 9.40 17.54 21.66
C GLU A 130 8.84 17.74 20.24
N VAL A 131 9.49 18.61 19.45
CA VAL A 131 9.02 19.03 18.12
C VAL A 131 10.16 18.94 17.11
N MET A 132 10.02 18.09 16.09
CA MET A 132 10.93 18.02 14.97
C MET A 132 10.42 18.90 13.83
N SER A 133 11.18 19.94 13.47
CA SER A 133 10.84 20.87 12.39
C SER A 133 11.83 20.68 11.24
N VAL A 134 11.33 20.22 10.08
CA VAL A 134 12.14 19.87 8.92
C VAL A 134 11.81 20.83 7.77
N SER A 135 12.79 21.62 7.34
CA SER A 135 12.63 22.67 6.33
C SER A 135 13.33 22.31 5.04
N ASN A 136 12.62 22.40 3.91
CA ASN A 136 13.13 22.09 2.56
C ASN A 136 12.30 22.83 1.48
N GLU A 137 12.40 22.39 0.21
CA GLU A 137 11.68 22.95 -0.94
C GLU A 137 10.48 22.08 -1.41
N ASP A 138 10.05 21.08 -0.62
CA ASP A 138 8.89 20.25 -0.99
C ASP A 138 7.59 20.98 -0.65
N GLU A 139 6.81 21.31 -1.69
CA GLU A 139 5.51 21.97 -1.56
C GLU A 139 4.52 21.12 -0.75
N ASN A 140 4.68 19.79 -0.71
CA ASN A 140 3.76 18.90 -0.03
C ASN A 140 4.06 18.83 1.48
N LYS A 141 3.64 19.87 2.20
CA LYS A 141 3.85 20.05 3.63
C LYS A 141 3.15 18.95 4.43
N VAL A 142 3.81 18.47 5.49
CA VAL A 142 3.31 17.39 6.35
C VAL A 142 3.42 17.80 7.82
N PHE A 143 2.36 17.55 8.57
CA PHE A 143 2.32 17.60 10.02
C PHE A 143 1.98 16.21 10.56
N GLY A 144 2.45 15.90 11.76
CA GLY A 144 1.86 14.82 12.54
C GLY A 144 2.13 14.97 14.02
N ILE A 145 1.15 14.59 14.85
CA ILE A 145 1.31 14.42 16.29
C ILE A 145 1.24 12.93 16.64
N VAL A 146 2.19 12.47 17.46
CA VAL A 146 2.31 11.07 17.87
C VAL A 146 2.32 10.97 19.38
N LEU A 147 1.46 10.12 19.92
CA LEU A 147 1.30 9.84 21.35
C LEU A 147 1.81 8.42 21.61
N ARG A 148 2.57 8.21 22.70
CA ARG A 148 2.96 6.86 23.14
C ARG A 148 1.83 6.26 23.98
N THR A 149 1.15 5.24 23.46
CA THR A 149 -0.16 4.76 23.92
C THR A 149 -0.18 3.24 24.17
N PRO A 150 0.69 2.69 25.04
CA PRO A 150 0.72 1.25 25.31
C PRO A 150 -0.59 0.75 25.96
N PRO A 151 -1.35 -0.18 25.35
CA PRO A 151 -2.43 -0.90 26.00
C PRO A 151 -1.94 -1.81 27.14
N LYS A 152 -2.83 -2.13 28.08
CA LYS A 152 -2.61 -3.08 29.18
C LYS A 152 -3.41 -4.39 29.02
N ASP A 153 -4.32 -4.41 28.06
CA ASP A 153 -5.34 -5.42 27.77
C ASP A 153 -5.74 -5.32 26.28
N SER A 154 -6.54 -6.26 25.76
CA SER A 154 -6.99 -6.26 24.36
C SER A 154 -8.35 -5.56 24.16
N THR A 155 -8.72 -4.60 25.02
CA THR A 155 -10.02 -3.91 24.89
C THR A 155 -10.07 -2.86 23.76
N GLY A 156 -8.94 -2.59 23.10
CA GLY A 156 -8.87 -1.68 21.95
C GLY A 156 -8.88 -0.18 22.29
N ILE A 157 -8.69 0.22 23.55
CA ILE A 157 -8.73 1.64 23.98
C ILE A 157 -7.92 2.59 23.06
N PRO A 158 -6.67 2.28 22.65
CA PRO A 158 -5.90 3.17 21.79
C PRO A 158 -6.58 3.45 20.45
N HIS A 159 -7.24 2.45 19.87
CA HIS A 159 -7.91 2.48 18.58
C HIS A 159 -9.29 3.14 18.64
N ILE A 160 -10.07 2.78 19.67
CA ILE A 160 -11.37 3.42 19.94
C ILE A 160 -11.18 4.91 20.20
N LEU A 161 -10.11 5.29 20.93
CA LEU A 161 -9.77 6.69 21.17
C LEU A 161 -9.25 7.39 19.92
N GLU A 162 -8.56 6.68 19.02
CA GLU A 162 -8.11 7.22 17.74
C GLU A 162 -9.26 7.73 16.89
N HIS A 163 -10.29 6.90 16.72
CA HIS A 163 -11.55 7.30 16.12
C HIS A 163 -12.22 8.44 16.92
N SER A 164 -12.43 8.22 18.22
CA SER A 164 -13.27 9.09 19.05
C SER A 164 -12.77 10.52 19.21
N VAL A 165 -11.46 10.79 19.16
CA VAL A 165 -10.96 12.18 19.24
C VAL A 165 -11.25 12.99 17.97
N LEU A 166 -11.49 12.32 16.84
CA LEU A 166 -11.84 12.95 15.56
C LEU A 166 -13.35 13.27 15.45
N CYS A 167 -14.14 12.84 16.43
CA CYS A 167 -15.58 13.02 16.54
C CYS A 167 -15.95 14.19 17.48
N GLY A 168 -15.39 15.37 17.19
CA GLY A 168 -15.72 16.63 17.86
C GLY A 168 -14.68 17.08 18.89
N SER A 169 -14.47 18.39 18.99
CA SER A 169 -13.52 19.01 19.91
C SER A 169 -14.07 20.28 20.56
N ARG A 170 -13.26 20.96 21.38
CA ARG A 170 -13.58 22.22 22.04
C ARG A 170 -13.83 23.37 21.05
N LYS A 171 -12.94 23.58 20.07
CA LYS A 171 -13.08 24.57 18.99
C LYS A 171 -14.07 24.13 17.92
N TYR A 172 -14.16 22.82 17.66
CA TYR A 172 -14.96 22.22 16.59
C TYR A 172 -15.99 21.24 17.17
N PRO A 173 -17.04 21.72 17.86
CA PRO A 173 -18.03 20.88 18.55
C PRO A 173 -19.07 20.31 17.56
N LEU A 174 -18.59 19.65 16.51
CA LEU A 174 -19.39 18.90 15.53
C LEU A 174 -19.37 17.41 15.86
N LYS A 175 -20.26 16.64 15.21
CA LYS A 175 -20.23 15.18 15.26
C LYS A 175 -18.93 14.61 14.68
N GLU A 176 -18.49 15.10 13.52
CA GLU A 176 -17.30 14.58 12.81
C GLU A 176 -16.50 15.69 12.07
N PRO A 177 -15.72 16.54 12.78
CA PRO A 177 -14.81 17.51 12.16
C PRO A 177 -13.85 16.90 11.11
N PHE A 178 -13.37 15.68 11.31
CA PHE A 178 -12.53 14.97 10.35
C PHE A 178 -13.21 14.79 8.98
N VAL A 179 -14.50 14.48 8.98
CA VAL A 179 -15.27 14.30 7.75
C VAL A 179 -15.53 15.65 7.06
N GLU A 180 -15.68 16.73 7.83
CA GLU A 180 -15.75 18.10 7.27
C GLU A 180 -14.43 18.52 6.59
N LEU A 181 -13.27 18.11 7.12
CA LEU A 181 -11.99 18.25 6.42
C LEU A 181 -11.97 17.41 5.13
N LEU A 182 -12.38 16.14 5.19
CA LEU A 182 -12.44 15.24 4.03
C LEU A 182 -13.35 15.76 2.90
N LYS A 183 -14.45 16.45 3.27
CA LYS A 183 -15.39 17.13 2.36
C LYS A 183 -14.82 18.39 1.73
N GLY A 184 -14.06 19.20 2.49
CA GLY A 184 -13.85 20.63 2.18
C GLY A 184 -12.42 21.17 2.19
N SER A 185 -11.39 20.31 2.18
CA SER A 185 -9.97 20.70 2.13
C SER A 185 -9.25 20.26 0.84
N LEU A 186 -8.06 20.83 0.60
CA LEU A 186 -7.12 20.43 -0.45
C LEU A 186 -6.03 19.47 0.09
N HIS A 187 -6.37 18.64 1.08
CA HIS A 187 -5.43 17.69 1.66
C HIS A 187 -4.85 16.75 0.59
N THR A 188 -3.56 16.48 0.68
CA THR A 188 -2.88 15.40 -0.06
C THR A 188 -2.82 14.12 0.77
N PHE A 189 -2.99 14.25 2.09
CA PHE A 189 -3.13 13.15 3.03
C PHE A 189 -3.93 13.59 4.25
N LEU A 190 -4.89 12.77 4.68
CA LEU A 190 -5.73 12.98 5.85
C LEU A 190 -6.07 11.61 6.44
N ASN A 191 -5.52 11.27 7.61
CA ASN A 191 -5.79 9.99 8.27
C ASN A 191 -5.40 10.04 9.76
N ALA A 192 -5.58 8.93 10.46
CA ALA A 192 -4.92 8.61 11.71
C ALA A 192 -4.52 7.12 11.73
N PHE A 193 -3.66 6.72 12.66
CA PHE A 193 -3.16 5.34 12.75
C PHE A 193 -2.92 4.91 14.20
N THR A 194 -3.48 3.76 14.57
CA THR A 194 -3.12 3.04 15.80
C THR A 194 -2.10 1.94 15.52
N TYR A 195 -0.91 2.08 16.10
CA TYR A 195 0.14 1.07 16.16
C TYR A 195 0.10 0.33 17.52
N PRO A 196 0.85 -0.78 17.69
CA PRO A 196 0.89 -1.55 18.95
C PRO A 196 1.28 -0.76 20.22
N ASP A 197 1.95 0.39 20.10
CA ASP A 197 2.44 1.19 21.24
C ASP A 197 2.30 2.71 21.07
N ARG A 198 1.69 3.18 19.98
CA ARG A 198 1.60 4.60 19.63
C ARG A 198 0.40 4.89 18.75
N THR A 199 -0.12 6.11 18.85
CA THR A 199 -1.19 6.61 17.98
C THR A 199 -0.68 7.84 17.25
N CYS A 200 -0.83 7.86 15.93
CA CYS A 200 -0.28 8.88 15.03
C CYS A 200 -1.41 9.60 14.29
N TYR A 201 -1.37 10.94 14.24
CA TYR A 201 -2.36 11.76 13.56
C TYR A 201 -1.68 12.67 12.52
N PRO A 202 -1.48 12.21 11.27
CA PRO A 202 -0.82 12.99 10.23
C PRO A 202 -1.77 13.63 9.21
N VAL A 203 -1.40 14.83 8.78
CA VAL A 203 -2.05 15.56 7.67
C VAL A 203 -1.00 16.10 6.70
N ALA A 204 -1.37 16.26 5.44
CA ALA A 204 -0.53 16.90 4.43
C ALA A 204 -1.35 17.73 3.44
N SER A 205 -0.78 18.82 2.94
CA SER A 205 -1.39 19.67 1.92
C SER A 205 -0.32 20.51 1.19
N THR A 206 -0.54 20.78 -0.11
CA THR A 206 0.32 21.71 -0.86
C THR A 206 -0.01 23.17 -0.57
N ASN A 207 -1.26 23.47 -0.20
CA ASN A 207 -1.71 24.82 0.10
C ASN A 207 -1.43 25.16 1.57
N THR A 208 -0.65 26.21 1.84
CA THR A 208 -0.24 26.57 3.20
C THR A 208 -1.39 27.00 4.11
N LYS A 209 -2.46 27.61 3.58
CA LYS A 209 -3.65 27.97 4.37
C LYS A 209 -4.45 26.72 4.74
N ASP A 210 -4.64 25.82 3.78
CA ASP A 210 -5.27 24.52 3.99
C ASP A 210 -4.50 23.68 5.01
N PHE A 211 -3.18 23.59 4.85
CA PHE A 211 -2.28 22.91 5.79
C PHE A 211 -2.50 23.38 7.24
N TYR A 212 -2.51 24.68 7.49
CA TYR A 212 -2.74 25.20 8.85
C TYR A 212 -4.18 25.00 9.36
N ASN A 213 -5.18 25.00 8.48
CA ASN A 213 -6.56 24.62 8.86
C ASN A 213 -6.62 23.16 9.34
N LEU A 214 -5.98 22.23 8.61
CA LEU A 214 -5.90 20.81 8.97
C LEU A 214 -5.17 20.63 10.32
N VAL A 215 -4.05 21.33 10.52
CA VAL A 215 -3.26 21.30 11.75
C VAL A 215 -4.03 21.81 12.97
N ASP A 216 -4.79 22.90 12.85
CA ASP A 216 -5.55 23.47 13.99
C ASP A 216 -6.66 22.51 14.45
N VAL A 217 -7.38 21.90 13.51
CA VAL A 217 -8.40 20.87 13.82
C VAL A 217 -7.79 19.64 14.46
N TYR A 218 -6.66 19.14 13.94
CA TYR A 218 -5.97 17.97 14.51
C TYR A 218 -5.41 18.22 15.92
N LEU A 219 -4.87 19.42 16.19
CA LEU A 219 -4.35 19.79 17.51
C LEU A 219 -5.48 19.89 18.54
N ASP A 220 -6.61 20.52 18.21
CA ASP A 220 -7.74 20.64 19.14
C ASP A 220 -8.47 19.31 19.34
N ALA A 221 -8.58 18.48 18.30
CA ALA A 221 -9.09 17.10 18.39
C ALA A 221 -8.27 16.26 19.38
N VAL A 222 -6.94 16.18 19.21
CA VAL A 222 -6.08 15.35 20.06
C VAL A 222 -6.05 15.83 21.52
N PHE A 223 -5.93 17.13 21.76
CA PHE A 223 -5.77 17.67 23.11
C PHE A 223 -7.08 17.98 23.85
N PHE A 224 -8.16 18.34 23.12
CA PHE A 224 -9.43 18.80 23.70
C PHE A 224 -10.66 18.16 23.02
N PRO A 225 -10.73 16.82 22.91
CA PRO A 225 -11.84 16.13 22.26
C PRO A 225 -13.14 16.19 23.07
N LYS A 226 -14.28 16.01 22.40
CA LYS A 226 -15.60 15.87 23.04
C LYS A 226 -15.90 14.48 23.57
N CYS A 227 -15.24 13.44 23.08
CA CYS A 227 -15.48 12.08 23.51
C CYS A 227 -15.18 11.81 25.00
N VAL A 228 -14.43 12.67 25.70
CA VAL A 228 -14.24 12.56 27.15
C VAL A 228 -15.37 13.21 27.98
N ASP A 229 -16.18 14.06 27.35
CA ASP A 229 -17.37 14.70 27.93
C ASP A 229 -18.67 13.94 27.57
N ASP A 230 -18.74 13.35 26.37
CA ASP A 230 -19.92 12.68 25.80
C ASP A 230 -19.70 11.17 25.60
N VAL A 231 -20.49 10.35 26.30
CA VAL A 231 -20.44 8.88 26.22
C VAL A 231 -20.96 8.34 24.88
N HIS A 232 -21.79 9.09 24.15
CA HIS A 232 -22.36 8.61 22.89
C HIS A 232 -21.29 8.43 21.80
N THR A 233 -20.24 9.26 21.80
CA THR A 233 -19.10 9.08 20.88
C THR A 233 -18.36 7.78 21.18
N PHE A 234 -18.13 7.48 22.46
CA PHE A 234 -17.53 6.21 22.90
C PHE A 234 -18.40 5.00 22.53
N GLN A 235 -19.72 5.10 22.69
CA GLN A 235 -20.66 4.05 22.31
C GLN A 235 -20.67 3.79 20.80
N GLN A 236 -20.67 4.86 19.99
CA GLN A 236 -20.63 4.76 18.53
C GLN A 236 -19.32 4.15 18.02
N GLU A 237 -18.17 4.77 18.37
CA GLU A 237 -16.89 4.37 17.80
C GLU A 237 -16.32 3.09 18.43
N GLY A 238 -16.60 2.88 19.73
CA GLY A 238 -16.18 1.70 20.48
C GLY A 238 -17.18 0.56 20.39
N TRP A 239 -18.09 0.51 21.36
CA TRP A 239 -19.14 -0.51 21.43
C TRP A 239 -20.36 -0.05 22.25
N HIS A 240 -21.52 -0.58 21.89
CA HIS A 240 -22.77 -0.53 22.67
C HIS A 240 -23.62 -1.77 22.41
N TYR A 241 -24.68 -1.93 23.21
CA TYR A 241 -25.78 -2.84 22.92
C TYR A 241 -26.81 -2.15 22.02
N GLU A 242 -27.24 -2.80 20.94
CA GLU A 242 -28.33 -2.33 20.06
C GLU A 242 -29.58 -3.22 20.25
N LEU A 243 -30.75 -2.59 20.35
CA LEU A 243 -32.05 -3.25 20.51
C LEU A 243 -33.16 -2.39 19.89
N ASN A 244 -33.77 -2.79 18.76
CA ASN A 244 -34.80 -1.96 18.12
C ASN A 244 -36.15 -2.02 18.86
N ASP A 245 -36.50 -3.20 19.40
CA ASP A 245 -37.73 -3.45 20.16
C ASP A 245 -37.44 -4.49 21.25
N PRO A 246 -38.02 -4.39 22.47
CA PRO A 246 -37.80 -5.36 23.55
C PRO A 246 -38.09 -6.83 23.21
N SER A 247 -38.86 -7.12 22.16
CA SER A 247 -39.09 -8.50 21.67
C SER A 247 -37.92 -9.07 20.85
N GLU A 248 -37.06 -8.24 20.26
CA GLU A 248 -35.92 -8.65 19.42
C GLU A 248 -34.68 -9.07 20.24
N ASP A 249 -33.77 -9.83 19.64
CA ASP A 249 -32.48 -10.16 20.27
C ASP A 249 -31.60 -8.90 20.38
N ILE A 250 -30.83 -8.76 21.48
CA ILE A 250 -29.82 -7.70 21.62
C ILE A 250 -28.59 -8.07 20.79
N SER A 251 -27.98 -7.12 20.09
CA SER A 251 -26.69 -7.26 19.41
C SER A 251 -25.62 -6.33 19.98
N TYR A 252 -24.35 -6.67 19.77
CA TYR A 252 -23.24 -5.71 19.91
C TYR A 252 -23.08 -4.89 18.63
N LYS A 253 -22.76 -3.60 18.77
CA LYS A 253 -22.47 -2.72 17.64
C LYS A 253 -21.46 -1.64 18.03
N GLY A 254 -20.68 -1.19 17.06
CA GLY A 254 -19.72 -0.10 17.19
C GLY A 254 -18.72 -0.12 16.03
N VAL A 255 -18.14 1.02 15.66
CA VAL A 255 -17.29 1.12 14.47
C VAL A 255 -16.05 0.21 14.60
N VAL A 256 -15.29 0.35 15.69
CA VAL A 256 -14.12 -0.49 15.96
C VAL A 256 -14.50 -1.94 16.25
N PHE A 257 -15.60 -2.19 16.98
CA PHE A 257 -16.08 -3.57 17.21
C PHE A 257 -16.33 -4.32 15.89
N ASN A 258 -17.07 -3.72 14.96
CA ASN A 258 -17.37 -4.30 13.65
C ASN A 258 -16.12 -4.42 12.77
N GLU A 259 -15.24 -3.41 12.79
CA GLU A 259 -13.96 -3.47 12.08
C GLU A 259 -13.13 -4.66 12.54
N MET A 260 -12.98 -4.84 13.86
CA MET A 260 -12.11 -5.87 14.43
C MET A 260 -12.69 -7.27 14.23
N LYS A 261 -14.01 -7.48 14.20
CA LYS A 261 -14.62 -8.73 13.70
C LYS A 261 -14.19 -9.02 12.25
N GLY A 262 -14.19 -7.98 11.40
CA GLY A 262 -13.63 -8.04 10.05
C GLY A 262 -12.14 -8.40 10.03
N VAL A 263 -11.30 -7.77 10.85
CA VAL A 263 -9.85 -8.07 10.95
C VAL A 263 -9.60 -9.50 11.41
N TYR A 264 -10.32 -9.95 12.44
CA TYR A 264 -10.21 -11.28 13.05
C TYR A 264 -10.74 -12.42 12.17
N SER A 265 -11.49 -12.12 11.10
CA SER A 265 -11.89 -13.12 10.10
C SER A 265 -10.75 -13.50 9.12
N GLN A 266 -9.68 -12.69 9.02
CA GLN A 266 -8.66 -12.85 7.98
C GLN A 266 -7.47 -13.70 8.48
N PRO A 267 -7.12 -14.84 7.82
CA PRO A 267 -6.12 -15.78 8.34
C PRO A 267 -4.72 -15.17 8.49
N ASP A 268 -4.30 -14.35 7.52
CA ASP A 268 -2.99 -13.68 7.54
C ASP A 268 -2.89 -12.68 8.72
N ASN A 269 -3.97 -12.00 9.08
CA ASN A 269 -4.02 -11.07 10.23
C ASN A 269 -3.96 -11.82 11.56
N ILE A 270 -4.73 -12.91 11.70
CA ILE A 270 -4.71 -13.77 12.89
C ILE A 270 -3.27 -14.27 13.15
N LEU A 271 -2.60 -14.78 12.10
CA LEU A 271 -1.21 -15.23 12.19
C LEU A 271 -0.26 -14.10 12.60
N GLY A 272 -0.38 -12.91 12.00
CA GLY A 272 0.43 -11.74 12.34
C GLY A 272 0.28 -11.33 13.81
N ARG A 273 -0.95 -11.33 14.33
CA ARG A 273 -1.24 -11.05 15.74
C ARG A 273 -0.59 -12.07 16.68
N ILE A 274 -0.79 -13.38 16.43
CA ILE A 274 -0.20 -14.44 17.27
C ILE A 274 1.34 -14.36 17.26
N ALA A 275 1.95 -14.00 16.12
CA ALA A 275 3.39 -13.83 16.00
C ALA A 275 3.97 -12.64 16.80
N GLN A 276 3.16 -11.62 17.08
CA GLN A 276 3.58 -10.41 17.79
C GLN A 276 3.54 -10.57 19.33
N GLN A 277 2.73 -11.51 19.86
CA GLN A 277 2.42 -11.58 21.28
C GLN A 277 3.66 -11.84 22.17
N ALA A 278 3.96 -10.88 23.05
CA ALA A 278 5.13 -10.87 23.94
C ALA A 278 4.76 -10.56 25.41
N ASN A 279 5.71 -10.63 26.36
CA ASN A 279 5.43 -10.30 27.78
C ASN A 279 5.53 -8.80 28.10
N ASN A 280 5.18 -7.94 27.14
CA ASN A 280 5.08 -6.49 27.27
C ASN A 280 3.80 -5.99 26.57
N THR A 281 3.71 -4.70 26.22
CA THR A 281 2.52 -4.13 25.55
C THR A 281 2.12 -4.83 24.24
N TYR A 282 3.06 -5.52 23.58
CA TYR A 282 2.81 -6.23 22.32
C TYR A 282 2.10 -7.58 22.53
N GLY A 283 1.95 -8.05 23.78
CA GLY A 283 1.20 -9.24 24.17
C GLY A 283 -0.32 -9.14 24.04
N VAL A 284 -0.84 -7.93 23.87
CA VAL A 284 -2.26 -7.62 23.73
C VAL A 284 -2.53 -6.91 22.41
N ASP A 285 -3.78 -6.92 21.94
CA ASP A 285 -4.15 -6.26 20.68
C ASP A 285 -4.55 -4.79 20.92
N SER A 286 -3.77 -3.84 20.41
CA SER A 286 -4.07 -2.40 20.49
C SER A 286 -5.28 -1.99 19.64
N GLY A 287 -5.60 -2.76 18.60
CA GLY A 287 -6.80 -2.58 17.77
C GLY A 287 -8.08 -3.06 18.46
N GLY A 288 -7.93 -4.07 19.34
CA GLY A 288 -8.99 -4.65 20.16
C GLY A 288 -9.43 -6.04 19.70
N ASP A 289 -9.56 -6.97 20.64
CA ASP A 289 -10.19 -8.26 20.41
C ASP A 289 -11.71 -8.10 20.53
N PRO A 290 -12.53 -8.52 19.54
CA PRO A 290 -14.00 -8.47 19.67
C PRO A 290 -14.55 -9.14 20.93
N LYS A 291 -13.85 -10.11 21.54
CA LYS A 291 -14.26 -10.72 22.81
C LYS A 291 -13.97 -9.84 24.04
N ASP A 292 -12.99 -8.94 23.94
CA ASP A 292 -12.55 -8.06 25.03
C ASP A 292 -13.05 -6.61 24.90
N ILE A 293 -13.32 -6.12 23.69
CA ILE A 293 -13.87 -4.77 23.45
C ILE A 293 -15.11 -4.50 24.33
N PRO A 294 -16.11 -5.41 24.45
CA PRO A 294 -17.28 -5.22 25.32
C PRO A 294 -17.00 -5.14 26.83
N ASN A 295 -15.76 -5.37 27.27
CA ASN A 295 -15.35 -5.17 28.66
C ASN A 295 -14.88 -3.73 28.93
N LEU A 296 -14.67 -2.91 27.91
CA LEU A 296 -14.18 -1.54 28.06
C LEU A 296 -15.23 -0.63 28.69
N THR A 297 -14.85 0.06 29.77
CA THR A 297 -15.66 1.10 30.40
C THR A 297 -15.32 2.51 29.90
N PHE A 298 -16.31 3.41 29.93
CA PHE A 298 -16.11 4.82 29.56
C PHE A 298 -15.11 5.53 30.50
N GLU A 299 -15.08 5.14 31.77
CA GLU A 299 -14.13 5.62 32.78
C GLU A 299 -12.69 5.27 32.40
N GLU A 300 -12.41 4.03 31.99
CA GLU A 300 -11.08 3.61 31.56
C GLU A 300 -10.65 4.30 30.26
N PHE A 301 -11.57 4.48 29.33
CA PHE A 301 -11.37 5.26 28.10
C PHE A 301 -10.95 6.72 28.41
N LYS A 302 -11.69 7.42 29.27
CA LYS A 302 -11.35 8.80 29.71
C LYS A 302 -10.02 8.86 30.44
N ASP A 303 -9.74 7.90 31.32
CA ASP A 303 -8.50 7.83 32.07
C ASP A 303 -7.29 7.55 31.17
N PHE A 304 -7.47 6.77 30.10
CA PHE A 304 -6.44 6.53 29.07
C PHE A 304 -6.11 7.81 28.29
N HIS A 305 -7.12 8.58 27.84
CA HIS A 305 -6.91 9.89 27.21
C HIS A 305 -6.17 10.83 28.15
N ARG A 306 -6.71 11.09 29.35
CA ARG A 306 -6.10 11.97 30.37
C ARG A 306 -4.64 11.62 30.67
N LYS A 307 -4.31 10.33 30.66
CA LYS A 307 -2.95 9.83 30.91
C LYS A 307 -2.02 10.05 29.71
N TYR A 308 -2.40 9.63 28.51
CA TYR A 308 -1.46 9.52 27.38
C TYR A 308 -1.57 10.63 26.33
N TYR A 309 -2.70 11.33 26.22
CA TYR A 309 -2.93 12.41 25.25
C TYR A 309 -2.52 13.78 25.82
N HIS A 310 -1.36 13.79 26.47
CA HIS A 310 -0.81 14.94 27.17
C HIS A 310 0.49 15.41 26.49
N PRO A 311 0.75 16.72 26.31
CA PRO A 311 1.95 17.25 25.65
C PRO A 311 3.30 16.63 26.08
N SER A 312 3.50 16.38 27.38
CA SER A 312 4.73 15.73 27.89
C SER A 312 5.00 14.32 27.33
N ASN A 313 3.98 13.64 26.79
CA ASN A 313 4.06 12.34 26.14
C ASN A 313 4.02 12.43 24.59
N ALA A 314 3.76 13.62 24.05
CA ALA A 314 3.60 13.85 22.62
C ALA A 314 4.94 14.14 21.92
N ARG A 315 5.00 13.75 20.64
CA ARG A 315 6.05 14.10 19.69
C ARG A 315 5.39 14.71 18.47
N ILE A 316 5.87 15.87 18.04
CA ILE A 316 5.25 16.63 16.95
C ILE A 316 6.24 16.76 15.80
N TRP A 317 5.78 16.50 14.59
CA TRP A 317 6.55 16.58 13.36
C TRP A 317 5.99 17.64 12.44
N PHE A 318 6.87 18.43 11.83
CA PHE A 318 6.58 19.30 10.70
C PHE A 318 7.62 19.09 9.60
N TYR A 319 7.18 19.11 8.35
CA TYR A 319 8.01 18.99 7.16
C TYR A 319 7.47 19.88 6.03
N GLY A 320 8.34 20.56 5.31
CA GLY A 320 8.01 21.26 4.05
C GLY A 320 8.58 22.68 3.95
N ASP A 321 7.99 23.47 3.07
CA ASP A 321 8.40 24.83 2.67
C ASP A 321 7.72 25.98 3.45
N ASP A 322 6.87 25.70 4.44
CA ASP A 322 6.21 26.71 5.29
C ASP A 322 7.16 27.38 6.31
N ASP A 323 6.78 28.58 6.77
CA ASP A 323 7.52 29.37 7.77
C ASP A 323 7.74 28.59 9.08
N PRO A 324 8.98 28.20 9.41
CA PRO A 324 9.26 27.40 10.60
C PRO A 324 8.93 28.11 11.92
N LEU A 325 8.90 29.45 11.94
CA LEU A 325 8.52 30.22 13.12
C LEU A 325 7.00 30.18 13.35
N GLN A 326 6.21 30.15 12.27
CA GLN A 326 4.75 30.03 12.36
C GLN A 326 4.33 28.67 12.92
N ARG A 327 5.05 27.58 12.61
CA ARG A 327 4.87 26.25 13.23
C ARG A 327 4.89 26.34 14.75
N LEU A 328 5.91 26.98 15.33
CA LEU A 328 6.05 27.13 16.79
C LEU A 328 4.96 28.02 17.40
N ARG A 329 4.52 29.08 16.70
CA ARG A 329 3.40 29.93 17.16
C ARG A 329 2.10 29.13 17.28
N ILE A 330 1.75 28.36 16.25
CA ILE A 330 0.55 27.50 16.26
C ILE A 330 0.60 26.52 17.43
N LEU A 331 1.75 25.88 17.65
CA LEU A 331 1.91 24.97 18.80
C LEU A 331 1.78 25.68 20.15
N SER A 332 2.32 26.90 20.33
CA SER A 332 2.25 27.60 21.62
C SER A 332 0.82 27.81 22.11
N GLU A 333 -0.14 28.09 21.22
CA GLU A 333 -1.57 28.25 21.57
C GLU A 333 -2.15 27.03 22.31
N TYR A 334 -1.68 25.82 21.98
CA TYR A 334 -2.09 24.58 22.61
C TYR A 334 -1.20 24.21 23.79
N LEU A 335 0.12 24.23 23.60
CA LEU A 335 1.07 23.67 24.57
C LEU A 335 1.19 24.53 25.84
N ASP A 336 0.93 25.84 25.78
CA ASP A 336 0.93 26.73 26.95
C ASP A 336 -0.24 26.46 27.91
N MET A 337 -1.30 25.80 27.44
CA MET A 337 -2.48 25.45 28.24
C MET A 337 -2.23 24.30 29.23
N PHE A 338 -1.12 23.59 29.09
CA PHE A 338 -0.76 22.43 29.93
C PHE A 338 0.42 22.72 30.85
N GLU A 339 0.53 22.01 31.96
CA GLU A 339 1.73 21.93 32.79
C GLU A 339 2.56 20.69 32.40
N ALA A 340 3.71 20.43 33.02
CA ALA A 340 4.42 19.16 32.85
C ALA A 340 3.68 18.00 33.53
N SER A 341 3.69 16.82 32.90
CA SER A 341 3.09 15.57 33.43
C SER A 341 4.10 14.41 33.44
N PRO A 342 4.04 13.52 34.45
CA PRO A 342 4.88 12.30 34.51
C PRO A 342 4.43 11.20 33.53
N SER A 343 3.46 11.46 32.64
CA SER A 343 2.89 10.45 31.75
C SER A 343 3.92 9.74 30.88
N ARG A 344 4.98 10.43 30.45
CA ARG A 344 6.11 9.86 29.69
C ARG A 344 6.79 8.68 30.40
N ASP A 345 6.95 8.75 31.73
CA ASP A 345 7.53 7.65 32.50
C ASP A 345 6.60 6.43 32.50
N THR A 346 5.28 6.68 32.57
CA THR A 346 4.25 5.64 32.62
C THR A 346 3.83 5.07 31.25
N SER A 347 4.29 5.67 30.15
CA SER A 347 4.05 5.21 28.77
C SER A 347 5.25 4.49 28.18
N LYS A 348 6.36 4.37 28.92
CA LYS A 348 7.60 3.77 28.41
C LYS A 348 7.39 2.30 28.09
N ILE A 349 7.88 1.88 26.93
CA ILE A 349 7.82 0.48 26.49
C ILE A 349 9.05 -0.25 27.04
N GLU A 350 8.82 -1.34 27.76
CA GLU A 350 9.89 -2.17 28.32
C GLU A 350 10.24 -3.32 27.34
N PRO A 351 11.54 -3.65 27.19
CA PRO A 351 11.98 -4.67 26.26
C PRO A 351 11.58 -6.08 26.72
N GLN A 352 11.11 -6.88 25.75
CA GLN A 352 10.89 -8.31 25.91
C GLN A 352 12.24 -9.03 26.03
N LYS A 353 12.36 -9.87 27.06
CA LYS A 353 13.54 -10.72 27.25
C LYS A 353 13.54 -11.88 26.25
N LEU A 354 14.72 -12.25 25.76
CA LEU A 354 14.86 -13.38 24.85
C LEU A 354 14.56 -14.69 25.60
N PHE A 355 13.92 -15.65 24.91
CA PHE A 355 13.60 -16.95 25.50
C PHE A 355 14.86 -17.82 25.51
N SER A 356 14.99 -18.67 26.52
CA SER A 356 16.06 -19.67 26.59
C SER A 356 15.81 -20.89 25.71
N GLU A 357 14.56 -21.14 25.31
CA GLU A 357 14.15 -22.28 24.48
C GLU A 357 13.06 -21.84 23.47
N PRO A 358 13.02 -22.43 22.25
CA PRO A 358 11.97 -22.16 21.27
C PRO A 358 10.56 -22.56 21.73
N ILE A 359 9.55 -21.87 21.21
CA ILE A 359 8.12 -22.12 21.44
C ILE A 359 7.47 -22.64 20.17
N ARG A 360 6.53 -23.59 20.30
CA ARG A 360 5.61 -23.99 19.22
C ARG A 360 4.16 -23.71 19.61
N ILE A 361 3.41 -23.12 18.72
CA ILE A 361 1.99 -22.76 18.86
C ILE A 361 1.22 -23.44 17.71
N VAL A 362 0.03 -23.98 18.02
CA VAL A 362 -0.92 -24.51 17.04
C VAL A 362 -2.24 -23.80 17.27
N GLU A 363 -2.73 -23.08 16.27
CA GLU A 363 -3.88 -22.19 16.37
C GLU A 363 -4.86 -22.39 15.21
N LYS A 364 -6.10 -21.91 15.39
CA LYS A 364 -7.20 -22.14 14.45
C LYS A 364 -7.67 -20.87 13.76
N TYR A 365 -8.04 -20.99 12.49
CA TYR A 365 -8.59 -19.88 11.70
C TYR A 365 -9.84 -20.29 10.90
N PRO A 366 -10.79 -19.37 10.64
CA PRO A 366 -12.06 -19.72 10.00
C PRO A 366 -11.90 -20.02 8.49
N VAL A 367 -12.62 -21.03 8.02
CA VAL A 367 -12.70 -21.43 6.59
C VAL A 367 -14.11 -21.82 6.18
N GLY A 368 -14.36 -21.87 4.88
CA GLY A 368 -15.57 -22.49 4.34
C GLY A 368 -15.50 -24.01 4.47
N ARG A 369 -16.67 -24.65 4.60
CA ARG A 369 -16.79 -26.13 4.61
C ARG A 369 -16.45 -26.77 3.26
N ASP A 370 -16.46 -26.01 2.17
CA ASP A 370 -16.19 -26.51 0.82
C ASP A 370 -14.66 -26.56 0.53
N GLY A 371 -14.21 -27.69 -0.04
CA GLY A 371 -12.83 -27.92 -0.49
C GLY A 371 -11.95 -28.76 0.44
N ASP A 372 -10.71 -29.00 0.01
CA ASP A 372 -9.76 -29.88 0.71
C ASP A 372 -9.03 -29.13 1.84
N LEU A 373 -9.64 -29.12 3.03
CA LEU A 373 -9.09 -28.41 4.20
C LEU A 373 -7.68 -28.88 4.60
N LYS A 374 -7.32 -30.15 4.33
CA LYS A 374 -5.99 -30.68 4.65
C LYS A 374 -4.85 -29.97 3.94
N LYS A 375 -5.14 -29.23 2.86
CA LYS A 375 -4.18 -28.44 2.08
C LYS A 375 -4.11 -26.96 2.47
N LYS A 376 -4.96 -26.49 3.38
CA LYS A 376 -5.09 -25.07 3.71
C LYS A 376 -4.33 -24.67 5.00
N ASN A 377 -3.37 -25.47 5.49
CA ASN A 377 -2.60 -25.09 6.68
C ASN A 377 -1.61 -23.96 6.36
N MET A 378 -1.14 -23.27 7.39
CA MET A 378 -0.09 -22.26 7.29
C MET A 378 0.98 -22.54 8.35
N VAL A 379 2.25 -22.28 8.02
CA VAL A 379 3.38 -22.45 8.95
C VAL A 379 4.25 -21.21 8.87
N CYS A 380 4.55 -20.59 10.01
CA CYS A 380 5.48 -19.47 10.08
C CYS A 380 6.46 -19.65 11.24
N VAL A 381 7.73 -19.30 11.01
CA VAL A 381 8.79 -19.31 12.02
C VAL A 381 9.24 -17.86 12.22
N ASN A 382 9.22 -17.41 13.46
CA ASN A 382 9.39 -16.02 13.86
C ASN A 382 10.52 -15.90 14.89
N TRP A 383 11.29 -14.82 14.85
CA TRP A 383 12.37 -14.53 15.78
C TRP A 383 12.33 -13.07 16.22
N LEU A 384 12.49 -12.84 17.53
CA LEU A 384 12.85 -11.52 18.06
C LEU A 384 14.37 -11.43 18.11
N LEU A 385 14.97 -10.55 17.31
CA LEU A 385 16.38 -10.66 16.98
C LEU A 385 17.31 -10.23 18.12
N SER A 386 16.94 -9.24 18.92
CA SER A 386 17.80 -8.69 19.97
C SER A 386 17.02 -8.13 21.15
N GLU A 387 17.58 -8.26 22.35
CA GLU A 387 17.15 -7.59 23.59
C GLU A 387 17.61 -6.12 23.64
N LYS A 388 18.74 -5.81 23.00
CA LYS A 388 19.35 -4.47 23.00
C LYS A 388 19.07 -3.77 21.67
N PRO A 389 18.93 -2.43 21.66
CA PRO A 389 19.00 -1.65 20.44
C PRO A 389 20.25 -2.01 19.65
N LEU A 390 20.08 -2.37 18.39
CA LEU A 390 21.16 -2.67 17.47
C LEU A 390 21.81 -1.36 17.02
N ASP A 391 23.11 -1.37 16.73
CA ASP A 391 23.76 -0.23 16.10
C ASP A 391 23.26 -0.01 14.65
N LEU A 392 23.42 1.20 14.11
CA LEU A 392 22.88 1.59 12.81
C LEU A 392 23.45 0.75 11.65
N GLU A 393 24.72 0.34 11.73
CA GLU A 393 25.37 -0.48 10.71
C GLU A 393 24.78 -1.91 10.70
N THR A 394 24.55 -2.49 11.88
CA THR A 394 23.84 -3.77 12.02
C THR A 394 22.39 -3.68 11.57
N GLN A 395 21.65 -2.61 11.90
CA GLN A 395 20.28 -2.41 11.42
C GLN A 395 20.23 -2.38 9.88
N LEU A 396 21.10 -1.58 9.25
CA LEU A 396 21.17 -1.48 7.79
C LEU A 396 21.61 -2.81 7.14
N ALA A 397 22.60 -3.49 7.71
CA ALA A 397 23.06 -4.79 7.20
C ALA A 397 21.98 -5.88 7.32
N LEU A 398 21.13 -5.83 8.33
CA LEU A 398 19.98 -6.71 8.49
C LEU A 398 18.84 -6.40 7.51
N GLY A 399 18.53 -5.12 7.26
CA GLY A 399 17.57 -4.73 6.21
C GLY A 399 18.07 -5.14 4.82
N PHE A 400 19.38 -5.00 4.56
CA PHE A 400 20.00 -5.51 3.34
C PHE A 400 19.87 -7.04 3.22
N LEU A 401 20.11 -7.75 4.32
CA LEU A 401 20.00 -9.20 4.39
C LEU A 401 18.57 -9.69 4.12
N ASP A 402 17.56 -8.98 4.60
CA ASP A 402 16.15 -9.26 4.31
C ASP A 402 15.86 -9.23 2.79
N HIS A 403 16.24 -8.15 2.11
CA HIS A 403 16.11 -8.08 0.64
C HIS A 403 16.92 -9.17 -0.08
N LEU A 404 18.12 -9.45 0.40
CA LEU A 404 18.99 -10.49 -0.17
C LEU A 404 18.38 -11.90 0.01
N MET A 405 17.57 -12.14 1.04
CA MET A 405 16.88 -13.42 1.28
C MET A 405 15.46 -13.49 0.69
N LEU A 406 14.71 -12.38 0.63
CA LEU A 406 13.28 -12.36 0.32
C LEU A 406 12.84 -11.29 -0.71
N GLY A 407 13.68 -10.33 -1.08
CA GLY A 407 13.28 -9.15 -1.86
C GLY A 407 12.66 -9.44 -3.24
N THR A 408 13.20 -10.42 -4.00
CA THR A 408 12.87 -10.62 -5.43
C THR A 408 12.60 -12.09 -5.77
N PRO A 409 12.16 -12.44 -7.03
CA PRO A 409 12.04 -13.83 -7.48
C PRO A 409 13.33 -14.64 -7.39
N ALA A 410 14.46 -13.96 -7.23
CA ALA A 410 15.79 -14.53 -7.23
C ALA A 410 16.41 -14.61 -5.82
N SER A 411 15.76 -14.07 -4.78
CA SER A 411 16.33 -13.97 -3.42
C SER A 411 16.28 -15.31 -2.65
N PRO A 412 17.41 -16.00 -2.38
CA PRO A 412 17.54 -17.44 -2.05
C PRO A 412 16.54 -18.11 -1.09
N LEU A 413 15.94 -17.42 -0.11
CA LEU A 413 15.00 -18.04 0.84
C LEU A 413 13.58 -18.10 0.25
N ARG A 414 13.10 -17.00 -0.34
CA ARG A 414 11.76 -16.90 -0.99
C ARG A 414 11.61 -17.85 -2.16
N LYS A 415 12.49 -17.73 -3.14
CA LYS A 415 13.69 -18.56 -3.25
C LYS A 415 13.40 -20.09 -3.01
N ILE A 416 14.16 -20.77 -2.17
CA ILE A 416 14.03 -22.23 -1.93
C ILE A 416 12.62 -22.65 -1.48
N LEU A 417 11.92 -21.84 -0.68
CA LEU A 417 10.59 -22.16 -0.16
C LEU A 417 9.55 -22.39 -1.26
N LEU A 418 9.42 -21.46 -2.20
CA LEU A 418 8.36 -21.55 -3.20
C LEU A 418 8.66 -22.51 -4.37
N GLU A 419 9.91 -22.91 -4.60
CA GLU A 419 10.24 -23.97 -5.60
C GLU A 419 10.10 -25.38 -5.00
N SER A 420 9.92 -25.49 -3.67
CA SER A 420 9.72 -26.77 -2.99
C SER A 420 8.37 -27.43 -3.26
N GLY A 421 7.37 -26.65 -3.66
CA GLY A 421 5.98 -27.12 -3.79
C GLY A 421 5.31 -27.55 -2.47
N LEU A 422 5.89 -27.21 -1.31
CA LEU A 422 5.30 -27.54 0.00
C LEU A 422 4.09 -26.67 0.38
N GLY A 423 3.93 -25.52 -0.28
CA GLY A 423 2.79 -24.61 -0.16
C GLY A 423 2.63 -23.67 -1.35
N GLU A 424 1.52 -22.95 -1.39
CA GLU A 424 1.10 -22.11 -2.53
C GLU A 424 1.80 -20.75 -2.57
N ALA A 425 1.96 -20.11 -1.41
CA ALA A 425 2.51 -18.76 -1.27
C ALA A 425 3.32 -18.61 0.03
N LEU A 426 4.16 -17.56 0.11
CA LEU A 426 4.71 -17.11 1.39
C LEU A 426 3.60 -16.45 2.24
N VAL A 427 3.81 -16.42 3.56
CA VAL A 427 3.01 -15.64 4.50
C VAL A 427 3.87 -15.13 5.65
N SER A 428 3.55 -13.95 6.18
CA SER A 428 4.27 -13.29 7.29
C SER A 428 5.79 -13.40 7.14
N SER A 429 6.30 -12.93 6.00
CA SER A 429 7.71 -13.10 5.61
C SER A 429 8.40 -11.76 5.42
N GLY A 430 9.45 -11.51 6.19
CA GLY A 430 10.26 -10.30 6.12
C GLY A 430 10.80 -9.84 7.48
N MET A 431 11.57 -8.75 7.45
CA MET A 431 11.95 -7.97 8.62
C MET A 431 10.87 -6.95 9.00
N SER A 432 10.62 -6.80 10.29
CA SER A 432 9.87 -5.69 10.89
C SER A 432 10.72 -5.00 11.97
N ASP A 433 11.03 -3.73 11.76
CA ASP A 433 11.91 -2.91 12.61
C ASP A 433 11.27 -1.57 13.06
N GLU A 434 9.93 -1.47 12.92
CA GLU A 434 9.11 -0.34 13.36
C GLU A 434 8.68 -0.41 14.84
N LEU A 435 8.98 -1.51 15.54
CA LEU A 435 8.74 -1.70 16.98
C LEU A 435 10.04 -1.61 17.80
N LEU A 436 9.95 -1.64 19.13
CA LEU A 436 11.10 -1.48 20.05
C LEU A 436 12.25 -2.46 19.77
N GLN A 437 11.93 -3.69 19.38
CA GLN A 437 12.88 -4.75 19.06
C GLN A 437 12.56 -5.34 17.68
N PRO A 438 13.55 -5.52 16.81
CA PRO A 438 13.32 -6.00 15.45
C PRO A 438 12.94 -7.49 15.44
N GLN A 439 11.98 -7.83 14.59
CA GLN A 439 11.46 -9.18 14.36
C GLN A 439 11.75 -9.63 12.92
N PHE A 440 12.20 -10.87 12.75
CA PHE A 440 12.23 -11.54 11.45
C PHE A 440 11.24 -12.70 11.44
N SER A 441 10.45 -12.80 10.37
CA SER A 441 9.45 -13.86 10.21
C SER A 441 9.57 -14.47 8.83
N VAL A 442 9.28 -15.77 8.69
CA VAL A 442 9.17 -16.42 7.38
C VAL A 442 8.25 -17.65 7.44
N GLY A 443 7.33 -17.76 6.48
CA GLY A 443 6.36 -18.84 6.44
C GLY A 443 5.77 -19.13 5.06
N MET A 444 4.97 -20.21 5.00
CA MET A 444 4.18 -20.60 3.84
C MET A 444 2.72 -20.84 4.20
N LYS A 445 1.81 -20.59 3.25
CA LYS A 445 0.37 -20.90 3.31
C LYS A 445 -0.05 -21.78 2.13
N GLY A 446 -1.19 -22.45 2.27
CA GLY A 446 -1.59 -23.52 1.35
C GLY A 446 -0.77 -24.79 1.56
N VAL A 447 -0.40 -25.07 2.82
CA VAL A 447 0.46 -26.20 3.21
C VAL A 447 -0.40 -27.41 3.52
N SER A 448 0.01 -28.58 3.01
CA SER A 448 -0.60 -29.86 3.38
C SER A 448 -0.26 -30.25 4.82
N GLU A 449 -1.21 -30.83 5.56
CA GLU A 449 -1.04 -31.31 6.94
C GLU A 449 0.27 -32.12 7.12
N ASP A 450 0.49 -33.12 6.26
CA ASP A 450 1.70 -33.97 6.23
C ASP A 450 3.02 -33.25 5.84
N ASN A 451 2.95 -31.97 5.46
CA ASN A 451 4.08 -31.14 5.03
C ASN A 451 4.44 -30.03 6.02
N VAL A 452 3.63 -29.81 7.07
CA VAL A 452 3.85 -28.74 8.07
C VAL A 452 5.28 -28.76 8.63
N GLN A 453 5.74 -29.90 9.14
CA GLN A 453 7.10 -30.05 9.69
C GLN A 453 8.19 -29.83 8.62
N LYS A 454 7.93 -30.23 7.37
CA LYS A 454 8.90 -30.11 6.26
C LYS A 454 9.15 -28.65 5.89
N VAL A 455 8.18 -27.76 6.08
CA VAL A 455 8.35 -26.31 5.88
C VAL A 455 9.32 -25.73 6.91
N GLU A 456 9.16 -26.06 8.20
CA GLU A 456 10.09 -25.64 9.26
C GLU A 456 11.51 -26.19 9.01
N GLU A 457 11.64 -27.47 8.66
CA GLU A 457 12.92 -28.08 8.31
C GLU A 457 13.57 -27.42 7.09
N LEU A 458 12.79 -27.04 6.07
CA LEU A 458 13.27 -26.34 4.88
C LEU A 458 13.74 -24.92 5.19
N ILE A 459 13.00 -24.18 6.02
CA ILE A 459 13.39 -22.84 6.50
C ILE A 459 14.74 -22.93 7.22
N MET A 460 14.86 -23.79 8.23
CA MET A 460 16.06 -23.92 9.05
C MET A 460 17.28 -24.40 8.25
N SER A 461 17.10 -25.39 7.37
CA SER A 461 18.18 -25.89 6.52
C SER A 461 18.62 -24.87 5.46
N THR A 462 17.69 -24.07 4.93
CA THR A 462 18.00 -22.97 4.00
C THR A 462 18.81 -21.86 4.67
N LEU A 463 18.37 -21.38 5.83
CA LEU A 463 19.09 -20.35 6.60
C LEU A 463 20.50 -20.83 6.97
N LYS A 464 20.63 -22.10 7.39
CA LYS A 464 21.92 -22.73 7.65
C LYS A 464 22.82 -22.77 6.41
N LYS A 465 22.28 -23.18 5.26
CA LYS A 465 23.01 -23.18 3.98
C LYS A 465 23.48 -21.78 3.60
N LEU A 466 22.67 -20.74 3.81
CA LEU A 466 23.04 -19.36 3.51
C LEU A 466 24.15 -18.83 4.43
N ALA A 467 24.16 -19.22 5.71
CA ALA A 467 25.30 -18.95 6.59
C ALA A 467 26.58 -19.70 6.15
N GLU A 468 26.45 -21.00 5.80
CA GLU A 468 27.57 -21.87 5.44
C GLU A 468 28.19 -21.58 4.06
N GLU A 469 27.39 -21.25 3.05
CA GLU A 469 27.84 -20.99 1.67
C GLU A 469 28.03 -19.49 1.39
N GLY A 470 27.22 -18.62 2.02
CA GLY A 470 27.15 -17.19 1.74
C GLY A 470 26.22 -16.87 0.57
N PHE A 471 26.41 -15.69 -0.03
CA PHE A 471 25.60 -15.18 -1.15
C PHE A 471 26.47 -14.85 -2.36
N GLU A 472 25.98 -15.20 -3.55
CA GLU A 472 26.58 -14.87 -4.85
C GLU A 472 26.85 -13.37 -5.01
N SER A 473 27.99 -12.99 -5.58
CA SER A 473 28.39 -11.59 -5.74
C SER A 473 27.36 -10.76 -6.49
N ASP A 474 26.79 -11.32 -7.55
CA ASP A 474 25.83 -10.63 -8.41
C ASP A 474 24.48 -10.39 -7.70
N ALA A 475 24.10 -11.25 -6.74
CA ALA A 475 22.92 -11.05 -5.90
C ALA A 475 23.13 -9.91 -4.89
N VAL A 476 24.35 -9.80 -4.35
CA VAL A 476 24.75 -8.72 -3.43
C VAL A 476 24.86 -7.40 -4.18
N GLU A 477 25.48 -7.35 -5.37
CA GLU A 477 25.55 -6.13 -6.19
C GLU A 477 24.14 -5.68 -6.65
N ALA A 478 23.26 -6.63 -7.02
CA ALA A 478 21.87 -6.33 -7.36
C ALA A 478 21.08 -5.77 -6.17
N SER A 479 21.21 -6.36 -4.98
CA SER A 479 20.54 -5.86 -3.77
C SER A 479 21.06 -4.47 -3.39
N MET A 480 22.37 -4.25 -3.47
CA MET A 480 22.99 -2.94 -3.20
C MET A 480 22.50 -1.86 -4.14
N ASN A 481 22.48 -2.11 -5.46
CA ASN A 481 21.94 -1.14 -6.42
C ASN A 481 20.44 -0.90 -6.21
N THR A 482 19.65 -1.95 -5.93
CA THR A 482 18.20 -1.81 -5.70
C THR A 482 17.89 -0.95 -4.48
N ILE A 483 18.65 -1.12 -3.39
CA ILE A 483 18.52 -0.33 -2.15
C ILE A 483 19.03 1.11 -2.36
N GLU A 484 20.23 1.29 -2.92
CA GLU A 484 20.78 2.61 -3.27
C GLU A 484 19.83 3.40 -4.18
N PHE A 485 19.22 2.73 -5.17
CA PHE A 485 18.25 3.33 -6.06
C PHE A 485 16.97 3.73 -5.33
N SER A 486 16.35 2.83 -4.56
CA SER A 486 15.08 3.09 -3.87
C SER A 486 15.20 4.24 -2.87
N LEU A 487 16.31 4.29 -2.12
CA LEU A 487 16.61 5.37 -1.18
C LEU A 487 16.83 6.73 -1.88
N ARG A 488 17.51 6.74 -3.04
CA ARG A 488 17.75 7.95 -3.84
C ARG A 488 16.50 8.44 -4.57
N GLU A 489 15.67 7.52 -5.06
CA GLU A 489 14.41 7.80 -5.73
C GLU A 489 13.40 8.39 -4.74
N ASN A 490 13.35 7.83 -3.53
CA ASN A 490 12.39 8.15 -2.47
C ASN A 490 10.98 8.31 -3.05
N ASN A 491 10.55 7.31 -3.84
CA ASN A 491 9.26 7.31 -4.52
C ASN A 491 8.22 6.63 -3.62
N THR A 492 7.50 7.48 -2.90
CA THR A 492 6.44 7.10 -1.98
C THR A 492 5.06 7.01 -2.66
N GLY A 493 5.01 7.09 -4.00
CA GLY A 493 3.76 7.09 -4.76
C GLY A 493 2.90 8.31 -4.43
N SER A 494 1.67 8.08 -3.94
CA SER A 494 0.77 9.13 -3.42
C SER A 494 0.93 9.39 -1.92
N PHE A 495 1.75 8.59 -1.21
CA PHE A 495 2.02 8.83 0.21
C PHE A 495 3.02 10.01 0.34
N PRO A 496 2.79 11.01 1.20
CA PRO A 496 3.70 12.15 1.30
C PRO A 496 5.12 11.75 1.73
N ARG A 497 6.15 12.33 1.10
CA ARG A 497 7.56 12.09 1.48
C ARG A 497 7.85 12.49 2.92
N GLY A 498 7.35 13.65 3.35
CA GLY A 498 7.44 14.10 4.75
C GLY A 498 6.82 13.13 5.75
N LEU A 499 5.78 12.39 5.36
CA LEU A 499 5.14 11.40 6.22
C LEU A 499 5.95 10.09 6.29
N SER A 500 6.57 9.67 5.17
CA SER A 500 7.52 8.55 5.17
C SER A 500 8.72 8.82 6.10
N LEU A 501 9.28 10.03 6.03
CA LEU A 501 10.36 10.48 6.90
C LEU A 501 9.91 10.58 8.37
N MET A 502 8.68 11.08 8.63
CA MET A 502 8.12 11.09 9.98
C MET A 502 8.07 9.68 10.59
N LEU A 503 7.56 8.69 9.85
CA LEU A 503 7.43 7.31 10.35
C LEU A 503 8.81 6.68 10.60
N GLN A 504 9.79 6.91 9.72
CA GLN A 504 11.19 6.50 9.94
C GLN A 504 11.79 7.09 11.22
N SER A 505 11.60 8.39 11.45
CA SER A 505 12.07 9.09 12.66
C SER A 505 11.36 8.56 13.92
N ILE A 506 10.02 8.48 13.88
CA ILE A 506 9.17 8.03 15.00
C ILE A 506 9.49 6.61 15.43
N ALA A 507 9.82 5.70 14.51
CA ALA A 507 10.20 4.32 14.81
C ALA A 507 11.42 4.19 15.75
N LYS A 508 12.24 5.24 15.92
CA LYS A 508 13.30 5.29 16.96
C LYS A 508 12.98 6.32 18.03
N TRP A 509 12.52 7.52 17.64
CA TRP A 509 12.22 8.64 18.54
C TRP A 509 11.21 8.28 19.64
N ILE A 510 10.19 7.47 19.33
CA ILE A 510 9.14 7.06 20.29
C ILE A 510 9.70 6.25 21.47
N TYR A 511 10.85 5.61 21.29
CA TYR A 511 11.57 4.84 22.32
C TYR A 511 12.66 5.65 23.02
N ASP A 512 12.58 6.98 22.94
CA ASP A 512 13.55 7.93 23.51
C ASP A 512 14.98 7.77 22.93
N MET A 513 15.09 7.25 21.70
CA MET A 513 16.32 7.22 20.89
C MET A 513 16.42 8.44 19.95
N ASP A 514 17.55 8.59 19.26
CA ASP A 514 17.80 9.72 18.37
C ASP A 514 16.84 9.76 17.15
N PRO A 515 16.19 10.91 16.86
CA PRO A 515 15.24 11.06 15.74
C PRO A 515 15.89 11.38 14.39
N PHE A 516 17.16 11.76 14.33
CA PHE A 516 17.89 12.14 13.11
C PHE A 516 18.58 10.95 12.46
N GLU A 517 19.19 10.06 13.24
CA GLU A 517 19.89 8.86 12.74
C GLU A 517 19.09 8.00 11.75
N PRO A 518 17.81 7.64 11.97
CA PRO A 518 17.05 6.84 10.99
C PRO A 518 16.79 7.54 9.64
N LEU A 519 17.08 8.85 9.53
CA LEU A 519 16.96 9.62 8.29
C LEU A 519 18.28 9.68 7.49
N LYS A 520 19.38 9.14 8.04
CA LYS A 520 20.72 9.15 7.45
C LYS A 520 21.05 7.75 6.94
N TYR A 521 21.45 7.63 5.67
CA TYR A 521 21.81 6.33 5.08
C TYR A 521 23.08 6.36 4.23
N THR A 522 23.57 7.52 3.78
CA THR A 522 24.65 7.59 2.78
C THR A 522 25.97 7.04 3.31
N GLU A 523 26.42 7.51 4.47
CA GLU A 523 27.67 7.02 5.07
C GLU A 523 27.53 5.60 5.65
N PRO A 524 26.44 5.21 6.34
CA PRO A 524 26.19 3.81 6.72
C PRO A 524 26.22 2.83 5.54
N LEU A 525 25.57 3.16 4.42
CA LEU A 525 25.50 2.29 3.23
C LEU A 525 26.86 2.19 2.52
N LYS A 526 27.61 3.30 2.46
CA LYS A 526 28.99 3.35 1.98
C LYS A 526 29.95 2.55 2.86
N ALA A 527 29.78 2.57 4.18
CA ALA A 527 30.54 1.75 5.12
C ALA A 527 30.25 0.25 4.90
N LEU A 528 28.98 -0.14 4.84
CA LEU A 528 28.56 -1.50 4.51
C LEU A 528 29.12 -1.98 3.17
N LYS A 529 29.10 -1.12 2.14
CA LYS A 529 29.66 -1.40 0.80
C LYS A 529 31.17 -1.61 0.82
N ALA A 530 31.89 -0.81 1.62
CA ALA A 530 33.33 -1.01 1.84
C ALA A 530 33.60 -2.33 2.58
N ARG A 531 32.86 -2.63 3.65
CA ARG A 531 33.00 -3.86 4.45
C ARG A 531 32.76 -5.12 3.59
N ILE A 532 31.73 -5.10 2.75
CA ILE A 532 31.46 -6.19 1.78
C ILE A 532 32.61 -6.36 0.78
N ALA A 533 33.24 -5.27 0.33
CA ALA A 533 34.35 -5.32 -0.61
C ALA A 533 35.69 -5.77 0.02
N GLU A 534 35.91 -5.46 1.30
CA GLU A 534 37.15 -5.79 2.03
C GLU A 534 37.10 -7.18 2.68
N GLU A 535 35.97 -7.57 3.27
CA GLU A 535 35.80 -8.81 4.04
C GLU A 535 35.06 -9.91 3.25
N GLY A 536 34.25 -9.52 2.26
CA GLY A 536 33.37 -10.41 1.51
C GLY A 536 31.98 -10.57 2.14
N SER A 537 30.95 -10.77 1.31
CA SER A 537 29.55 -10.91 1.72
C SER A 537 29.32 -11.93 2.83
N LYS A 538 30.01 -13.07 2.78
CA LYS A 538 29.91 -14.12 3.79
C LYS A 538 30.37 -13.65 5.19
N ALA A 539 31.49 -12.94 5.27
CA ALA A 539 31.99 -12.40 6.55
C ALA A 539 31.04 -11.34 7.13
N VAL A 540 30.38 -10.58 6.25
CA VAL A 540 29.41 -9.53 6.63
C VAL A 540 28.07 -10.12 7.11
N PHE A 541 27.49 -11.09 6.38
CA PHE A 541 26.11 -11.54 6.57
C PHE A 541 25.96 -12.86 7.33
N SER A 542 26.88 -13.82 7.21
CA SER A 542 26.76 -15.10 7.92
C SER A 542 26.70 -14.94 9.44
N PRO A 543 27.52 -14.08 10.09
CA PRO A 543 27.39 -13.84 11.54
C PRO A 543 26.02 -13.31 11.95
N LEU A 544 25.35 -12.53 11.09
CA LEU A 544 24.00 -12.03 11.38
C LEU A 544 22.97 -13.16 11.37
N ILE A 545 23.02 -14.03 10.36
CA ILE A 545 22.17 -15.23 10.27
C ILE A 545 22.44 -16.17 11.45
N GLU A 546 23.72 -16.41 11.77
CA GLU A 546 24.13 -17.30 12.85
C GLU A 546 23.71 -16.77 14.23
N GLN A 547 23.99 -15.50 14.53
CA GLN A 547 23.74 -14.92 15.85
C GLN A 547 22.25 -14.62 16.09
N PHE A 548 21.58 -13.95 15.14
CA PHE A 548 20.25 -13.40 15.37
C PHE A 548 19.12 -14.36 15.00
N ILE A 549 19.40 -15.42 14.23
CA ILE A 549 18.38 -16.37 13.72
C ILE A 549 18.70 -17.82 14.13
N LEU A 550 19.81 -18.40 13.64
CA LEU A 550 20.07 -19.84 13.80
C LEU A 550 20.36 -20.26 15.25
N ASN A 551 21.18 -19.48 15.96
CA ASN A 551 21.53 -19.73 17.37
C ASN A 551 20.65 -18.94 18.35
N ASN A 552 19.61 -18.25 17.86
CA ASN A 552 18.68 -17.49 18.69
C ASN A 552 17.52 -18.39 19.15
N SER A 553 17.45 -18.64 20.45
CA SER A 553 16.40 -19.45 21.09
C SER A 553 15.07 -18.72 21.27
N HIS A 554 15.01 -17.40 21.11
CA HIS A 554 13.72 -16.67 21.02
C HIS A 554 13.12 -16.87 19.62
N ARG A 555 12.65 -18.10 19.39
CA ARG A 555 12.00 -18.54 18.15
C ARG A 555 10.60 -19.06 18.44
N VAL A 556 9.61 -18.58 17.70
CA VAL A 556 8.22 -19.05 17.79
C VAL A 556 7.80 -19.65 16.45
N THR A 557 7.51 -20.96 16.44
CA THR A 557 6.91 -21.64 15.28
C THR A 557 5.39 -21.70 15.47
N ILE A 558 4.64 -21.12 14.53
CA ILE A 558 3.17 -21.09 14.53
C ILE A 558 2.64 -21.95 13.39
N GLU A 559 1.72 -22.84 13.72
CA GLU A 559 0.95 -23.67 12.79
C GLU A 559 -0.52 -23.21 12.83
N MET A 560 -1.03 -22.70 11.71
CA MET A 560 -2.43 -22.30 11.58
C MET A 560 -3.22 -23.41 10.88
N GLN A 561 -4.18 -23.99 11.60
CA GLN A 561 -5.06 -25.04 11.13
C GLN A 561 -6.42 -24.46 10.70
N PRO A 562 -6.97 -24.86 9.54
CA PRO A 562 -8.27 -24.43 9.08
C PRO A 562 -9.39 -25.11 9.88
N ASP A 563 -10.27 -24.33 10.51
CA ASP A 563 -11.44 -24.82 11.23
C ASP A 563 -12.75 -24.26 10.61
N PRO A 564 -13.60 -25.10 10.01
CA PRO A 564 -14.84 -24.65 9.37
C PRO A 564 -15.95 -24.28 10.35
N GLU A 565 -15.81 -24.63 11.63
CA GLU A 565 -16.82 -24.38 12.67
C GLU A 565 -16.42 -23.20 13.57
N LYS A 566 -15.20 -22.64 13.44
CA LYS A 566 -14.70 -21.57 14.32
C LYS A 566 -15.58 -20.32 14.30
N ALA A 567 -15.97 -19.83 13.11
CA ALA A 567 -16.79 -18.62 13.01
C ALA A 567 -18.17 -18.80 13.68
N SER A 568 -18.88 -19.89 13.36
CA SER A 568 -20.19 -20.21 13.93
C SER A 568 -20.12 -20.51 15.44
N GLN A 569 -19.00 -21.03 15.96
CA GLN A 569 -18.77 -21.17 17.40
C GLN A 569 -18.58 -19.82 18.10
N GLU A 570 -17.85 -18.88 17.48
CA GLU A 570 -17.64 -17.54 18.03
C GLU A 570 -18.93 -16.71 18.01
N GLU A 571 -19.72 -16.80 16.93
CA GLU A 571 -21.05 -16.19 16.82
C GLU A 571 -22.05 -16.79 17.83
N ALA A 572 -22.04 -18.12 18.03
CA ALA A 572 -22.89 -18.77 19.04
C ALA A 572 -22.47 -18.42 20.48
N GLU A 573 -21.18 -18.21 20.74
CA GLU A 573 -20.68 -17.73 22.03
C GLU A 573 -21.13 -16.29 22.29
N GLU A 574 -20.96 -15.39 21.32
CA GLU A 574 -21.42 -14.00 21.36
C GLU A 574 -22.94 -13.93 21.60
N LYS A 575 -23.73 -14.69 20.82
CA LYS A 575 -25.18 -14.77 21.02
C LYS A 575 -25.54 -15.30 22.42
N SER A 576 -24.85 -16.32 22.92
CA SER A 576 -25.11 -16.85 24.27
C SER A 576 -24.71 -15.87 25.39
N ILE A 577 -23.81 -14.92 25.14
CA ILE A 577 -23.51 -13.81 26.06
C ILE A 577 -24.69 -12.81 26.03
N LEU A 578 -25.11 -12.38 24.85
CA LEU A 578 -26.19 -11.41 24.65
C LEU A 578 -27.55 -11.91 25.16
N GLU A 579 -27.87 -13.20 24.99
CA GLU A 579 -29.05 -13.83 25.58
C GLU A 579 -29.04 -13.78 27.12
N LYS A 580 -27.86 -13.95 27.75
CA LYS A 580 -27.72 -13.83 29.22
C LYS A 580 -27.83 -12.38 29.69
N VAL A 581 -27.33 -11.43 28.90
CA VAL A 581 -27.53 -9.99 29.15
C VAL A 581 -29.04 -9.69 29.14
N LYS A 582 -29.74 -10.04 28.05
CA LYS A 582 -31.19 -9.83 27.93
C LYS A 582 -31.98 -10.51 29.06
N ALA A 583 -31.64 -11.74 29.43
CA ALA A 583 -32.29 -12.47 30.52
C ALA A 583 -31.97 -11.93 31.93
N GLY A 584 -30.91 -11.13 32.08
CA GLY A 584 -30.56 -10.44 33.32
C GLY A 584 -31.23 -9.07 33.50
N MET A 585 -31.88 -8.55 32.45
CA MET A 585 -32.54 -7.25 32.41
C MET A 585 -34.03 -7.33 32.76
N THR A 586 -34.57 -6.27 33.35
CA THR A 586 -36.02 -6.10 33.56
C THR A 586 -36.71 -5.54 32.33
N GLU A 587 -38.05 -5.56 32.30
CA GLU A 587 -38.84 -4.95 31.21
C GLU A 587 -38.53 -3.45 31.03
N GLU A 588 -38.23 -2.71 32.11
CA GLU A 588 -37.85 -1.30 32.02
C GLU A 588 -36.42 -1.12 31.50
N ASP A 589 -35.47 -1.96 31.90
CA ASP A 589 -34.09 -1.89 31.38
C ASP A 589 -34.07 -2.16 29.86
N LEU A 590 -34.89 -3.10 29.38
CA LEU A 590 -35.05 -3.38 27.93
C LEU A 590 -35.73 -2.22 27.20
N ALA A 591 -36.75 -1.59 27.82
CA ALA A 591 -37.38 -0.41 27.26
C ALA A 591 -36.43 0.81 27.25
N GLU A 592 -35.56 0.95 28.25
CA GLU A 592 -34.51 1.97 28.30
C GLU A 592 -33.46 1.76 27.21
N LEU A 593 -32.98 0.52 27.04
CA LEU A 593 -32.03 0.18 25.98
C LEU A 593 -32.60 0.43 24.57
N ALA A 594 -33.88 0.13 24.34
CA ALA A 594 -34.55 0.43 23.09
C ALA A 594 -34.69 1.96 22.84
N ARG A 595 -34.98 2.74 23.89
CA ARG A 595 -34.98 4.22 23.81
C ARG A 595 -33.59 4.77 23.53
N ALA A 596 -32.55 4.24 24.17
CA ALA A 596 -31.16 4.65 23.94
C ALA A 596 -30.67 4.30 22.53
N THR A 597 -31.08 3.14 22.00
CA THR A 597 -30.84 2.75 20.61
C THR A 597 -31.47 3.75 19.63
N GLU A 598 -32.73 4.12 19.84
CA GLU A 598 -33.41 5.13 19.02
C GLU A 598 -32.76 6.52 19.12
N GLU A 599 -32.39 6.96 20.33
CA GLU A 599 -31.73 8.24 20.55
C GLU A 599 -30.36 8.31 19.85
N LEU A 600 -29.53 7.26 19.97
CA LEU A 600 -28.23 7.19 19.31
C LEU A 600 -28.39 7.19 17.78
N ARG A 601 -29.28 6.37 17.24
CA ARG A 601 -29.60 6.32 15.81
C ARG A 601 -30.10 7.66 15.28
N LEU A 602 -31.02 8.33 15.99
CA LEU A 602 -31.55 9.63 15.57
C LEU A 602 -30.45 10.71 15.62
N LYS A 603 -29.58 10.69 16.64
CA LYS A 603 -28.40 11.57 16.73
C LYS A 603 -27.41 11.32 15.59
N GLN A 604 -27.21 10.07 15.19
CA GLN A 604 -26.36 9.69 14.05
C GLN A 604 -26.95 10.12 12.70
N GLU A 605 -28.24 9.90 12.49
CA GLU A 605 -28.90 10.17 11.21
C GLU A 605 -29.32 11.64 10.99
N THR A 606 -29.33 12.44 12.05
CA THR A 606 -29.53 13.90 11.98
C THR A 606 -28.21 14.59 11.64
N PRO A 607 -28.06 15.26 10.49
CA PRO A 607 -26.83 15.99 10.16
C PRO A 607 -26.67 17.23 11.06
N ASP A 608 -25.42 17.67 11.26
CA ASP A 608 -25.13 18.94 11.94
C ASP A 608 -25.70 20.13 11.13
N PRO A 609 -26.28 21.16 11.77
CA PRO A 609 -26.85 22.30 11.07
C PRO A 609 -25.77 23.18 10.42
N PRO A 610 -26.05 23.86 9.28
CA PRO A 610 -25.07 24.71 8.60
C PRO A 610 -24.41 25.77 9.48
N GLU A 611 -25.14 26.31 10.47
CA GLU A 611 -24.61 27.26 11.46
C GLU A 611 -23.49 26.66 12.33
N ALA A 612 -23.53 25.36 12.62
CA ALA A 612 -22.48 24.66 13.33
C ALA A 612 -21.31 24.35 12.38
N LEU A 613 -21.59 23.86 11.17
CA LEU A 613 -20.59 23.48 10.17
C LEU A 613 -19.61 24.61 9.78
N ARG A 614 -20.01 25.87 10.01
CA ARG A 614 -19.20 27.10 9.90
C ARG A 614 -18.02 27.21 10.87
N CYS A 615 -17.97 26.39 11.94
CA CYS A 615 -16.84 26.42 12.86
C CYS A 615 -15.57 25.81 12.25
N VAL A 616 -15.70 24.87 11.30
CA VAL A 616 -14.55 24.26 10.61
C VAL A 616 -14.04 25.22 9.53
N PRO A 617 -12.77 25.63 9.57
CA PRO A 617 -12.23 26.60 8.63
C PRO A 617 -12.11 26.00 7.22
N SER A 618 -12.63 26.71 6.22
CA SER A 618 -12.52 26.34 4.81
C SER A 618 -11.61 27.28 4.01
N LEU A 619 -11.26 26.86 2.81
CA LEU A 619 -10.73 27.77 1.79
C LEU A 619 -11.87 28.58 1.15
N ASN A 620 -11.51 29.67 0.49
CA ASN A 620 -12.38 30.34 -0.48
C ASN A 620 -12.13 29.75 -1.88
N LEU A 621 -13.12 29.83 -2.78
CA LEU A 621 -12.89 29.51 -4.20
C LEU A 621 -11.77 30.35 -4.86
N SER A 622 -11.46 31.53 -4.30
CA SER A 622 -10.33 32.37 -4.74
C SER A 622 -8.95 31.80 -4.37
N ASP A 623 -8.90 30.89 -3.40
CA ASP A 623 -7.65 30.27 -2.93
C ASP A 623 -7.28 29.04 -3.79
N ILE A 624 -8.16 28.66 -4.73
CA ILE A 624 -8.01 27.56 -5.68
C ILE A 624 -7.41 28.09 -7.00
N PRO A 625 -6.38 27.44 -7.58
CA PRO A 625 -5.91 27.76 -8.93
C PRO A 625 -7.01 27.59 -9.99
N LYS A 626 -7.16 28.54 -10.91
CA LYS A 626 -8.15 28.42 -12.00
C LYS A 626 -7.77 27.40 -13.07
N GLU A 627 -6.48 27.13 -13.21
CA GLU A 627 -5.94 26.19 -14.20
C GLU A 627 -5.59 24.86 -13.51
N PRO A 628 -5.76 23.69 -14.19
CA PRO A 628 -5.26 22.41 -13.70
C PRO A 628 -3.73 22.42 -13.54
N THR A 629 -3.18 21.52 -12.72
CA THR A 629 -1.73 21.33 -12.66
C THR A 629 -1.13 21.06 -14.05
N TYR A 630 -0.21 21.93 -14.47
CA TYR A 630 0.53 21.79 -15.73
C TYR A 630 1.57 20.68 -15.63
N VAL A 631 1.59 19.80 -16.63
CA VAL A 631 2.61 18.76 -16.81
C VAL A 631 3.23 18.98 -18.19
N PRO A 632 4.50 19.44 -18.28
CA PRO A 632 5.18 19.62 -19.55
C PRO A 632 5.07 18.34 -20.37
N THR A 633 4.50 18.41 -21.57
CA THR A 633 4.27 17.26 -22.44
C THR A 633 4.58 17.64 -23.88
N GLU A 634 5.69 17.14 -24.41
CA GLU A 634 6.05 17.28 -25.83
C GLU A 634 5.73 15.97 -26.56
N VAL A 635 4.77 16.01 -27.49
CA VAL A 635 4.45 14.88 -28.37
C VAL A 635 5.39 14.91 -29.58
N GLY A 636 6.28 13.93 -29.67
CA GLY A 636 7.20 13.73 -30.79
C GLY A 636 6.98 12.40 -31.50
N ASP A 637 7.85 12.14 -32.47
CA ASP A 637 7.98 10.87 -33.19
C ASP A 637 9.44 10.42 -33.17
N ILE A 638 9.68 9.14 -32.89
CA ILE A 638 10.99 8.49 -33.02
C ILE A 638 10.78 7.19 -33.81
N ASN A 639 11.47 7.07 -34.94
CA ASN A 639 11.40 5.92 -35.86
C ASN A 639 9.96 5.53 -36.31
N GLY A 640 9.01 6.47 -36.36
CA GLY A 640 7.60 6.21 -36.69
C GLY A 640 6.72 5.80 -35.50
N VAL A 641 7.25 5.93 -34.27
CA VAL A 641 6.56 5.63 -33.02
C VAL A 641 6.32 6.94 -32.27
N LYS A 642 5.10 7.11 -31.76
CA LYS A 642 4.73 8.30 -30.98
C LYS A 642 5.43 8.29 -29.62
N VAL A 643 6.13 9.37 -29.28
CA VAL A 643 6.83 9.53 -28.01
C VAL A 643 6.28 10.74 -27.25
N LEU A 644 5.89 10.53 -26.00
CA LEU A 644 5.52 11.58 -25.04
C LEU A 644 6.73 11.88 -24.17
N ARG A 645 7.20 13.13 -24.15
CA ARG A 645 8.36 13.57 -23.35
C ARG A 645 7.93 14.58 -22.29
N HIS A 646 8.36 14.34 -21.05
CA HIS A 646 8.07 15.17 -19.89
C HIS A 646 9.37 15.67 -19.26
N ASP A 647 9.75 16.92 -19.53
CA ASP A 647 10.88 17.59 -18.87
C ASP A 647 10.49 17.94 -17.43
N LEU A 648 10.91 17.08 -16.50
CA LEU A 648 10.64 17.21 -15.08
C LEU A 648 11.91 16.87 -14.29
N PHE A 649 12.15 17.57 -13.18
CA PHE A 649 13.25 17.21 -12.29
C PHE A 649 13.00 15.84 -11.65
N THR A 650 13.86 14.87 -11.95
CA THR A 650 13.75 13.46 -11.52
C THR A 650 14.93 12.95 -10.70
N ASN A 651 15.80 13.83 -10.19
CA ASN A 651 17.00 13.43 -9.42
C ASN A 651 17.96 12.49 -10.19
N ASP A 652 18.19 12.78 -11.48
CA ASP A 652 18.96 11.98 -12.45
C ASP A 652 18.37 10.58 -12.74
N ILE A 653 17.06 10.38 -12.53
CA ILE A 653 16.33 9.14 -12.83
C ILE A 653 15.53 9.28 -14.12
N VAL A 654 15.47 8.20 -14.89
CA VAL A 654 14.66 8.05 -16.10
C VAL A 654 13.53 7.10 -15.80
N TYR A 655 12.31 7.53 -16.10
CA TYR A 655 11.12 6.67 -16.14
C TYR A 655 10.70 6.51 -17.60
N ALA A 656 10.48 5.27 -18.01
CA ALA A 656 10.05 4.91 -19.36
C ALA A 656 8.90 3.92 -19.31
N GLU A 657 7.82 4.23 -20.02
CA GLU A 657 6.73 3.29 -20.30
C GLU A 657 6.65 3.01 -21.80
N VAL A 658 6.71 1.74 -22.19
CA VAL A 658 6.43 1.30 -23.56
C VAL A 658 5.07 0.63 -23.56
N VAL A 659 4.15 1.14 -24.37
CA VAL A 659 2.73 0.77 -24.38
C VAL A 659 2.40 0.05 -25.68
N PHE A 660 2.06 -1.23 -25.56
CA PHE A 660 1.62 -2.08 -26.66
C PHE A 660 0.10 -2.25 -26.65
N ASP A 661 -0.49 -2.45 -27.83
CA ASP A 661 -1.93 -2.58 -28.03
C ASP A 661 -2.37 -4.06 -27.98
N MET A 662 -3.47 -4.36 -27.28
CA MET A 662 -4.05 -5.71 -27.22
C MET A 662 -5.13 -5.96 -28.28
N GLY A 663 -5.45 -5.01 -29.17
CA GLY A 663 -6.58 -5.08 -30.10
C GLY A 663 -6.53 -6.19 -31.16
N SER A 664 -5.37 -6.85 -31.32
CA SER A 664 -5.16 -8.03 -32.17
C SER A 664 -5.33 -9.36 -31.42
N LEU A 665 -5.47 -9.33 -30.09
CA LEU A 665 -5.45 -10.51 -29.24
C LEU A 665 -6.79 -11.25 -29.30
N LYS A 666 -6.76 -12.58 -29.30
CA LYS A 666 -8.00 -13.37 -29.22
C LYS A 666 -8.58 -13.35 -27.81
N HIS A 667 -9.91 -13.44 -27.72
CA HIS A 667 -10.63 -13.52 -26.44
C HIS A 667 -10.13 -14.68 -25.56
N GLU A 668 -9.87 -15.85 -26.15
CA GLU A 668 -9.38 -17.06 -25.45
C GLU A 668 -8.00 -16.87 -24.77
N LEU A 669 -7.24 -15.86 -25.17
CA LEU A 669 -5.91 -15.55 -24.64
C LEU A 669 -5.95 -14.48 -23.52
N LEU A 670 -7.04 -13.72 -23.39
CA LEU A 670 -7.14 -12.65 -22.36
C LEU A 670 -6.89 -13.16 -20.94
N PRO A 671 -7.49 -14.27 -20.45
CA PRO A 671 -7.26 -14.72 -19.08
C PRO A 671 -5.80 -15.13 -18.81
N LEU A 672 -5.03 -15.42 -19.85
CA LEU A 672 -3.62 -15.81 -19.74
C LEU A 672 -2.67 -14.59 -19.67
N VAL A 673 -3.12 -13.39 -20.02
CA VAL A 673 -2.30 -12.16 -20.04
C VAL A 673 -1.60 -11.84 -18.71
N PRO A 674 -2.24 -11.92 -17.52
CA PRO A 674 -1.54 -11.66 -16.26
C PRO A 674 -0.39 -12.63 -15.99
N LEU A 675 -0.55 -13.91 -16.37
CA LEU A 675 0.48 -14.94 -16.23
C LEU A 675 1.56 -14.83 -17.31
N PHE A 676 1.23 -14.33 -18.51
CA PHE A 676 2.19 -13.93 -19.53
C PHE A 676 3.10 -12.81 -19.02
N CYS A 677 2.53 -11.74 -18.44
CA CYS A 677 3.28 -10.64 -17.85
C CYS A 677 4.23 -11.12 -16.73
N GLN A 678 3.76 -12.00 -15.84
CA GLN A 678 4.62 -12.61 -14.81
C GLN A 678 5.71 -13.49 -15.44
N SER A 679 5.38 -14.31 -16.45
CA SER A 679 6.34 -15.19 -17.13
C SER A 679 7.48 -14.42 -17.81
N LEU A 680 7.21 -13.26 -18.41
CA LEU A 680 8.26 -12.38 -18.94
C LEU A 680 9.26 -11.94 -17.87
N MET A 681 8.78 -11.63 -16.65
CA MET A 681 9.63 -11.15 -15.55
C MET A 681 10.35 -12.27 -14.79
N GLU A 682 9.90 -13.52 -14.92
CA GLU A 682 10.28 -14.62 -14.03
C GLU A 682 10.72 -15.91 -14.72
N MET A 683 10.83 -15.93 -16.06
CA MET A 683 11.44 -17.05 -16.80
C MET A 683 12.81 -16.68 -17.38
N GLY A 684 13.58 -17.71 -17.74
CA GLY A 684 14.91 -17.52 -18.35
C GLY A 684 14.84 -17.23 -19.84
N THR A 685 15.96 -16.77 -20.40
CA THR A 685 16.19 -16.75 -21.86
C THR A 685 16.91 -18.03 -22.29
N LYS A 686 17.33 -18.12 -23.56
CA LYS A 686 18.20 -19.20 -24.05
C LYS A 686 19.59 -19.21 -23.39
N ASP A 687 20.08 -18.03 -23.00
CA ASP A 687 21.46 -17.83 -22.53
C ASP A 687 21.55 -17.54 -21.02
N LEU A 688 20.44 -17.13 -20.38
CA LEU A 688 20.38 -16.71 -18.99
C LEU A 688 19.26 -17.43 -18.25
N SER A 689 19.56 -17.99 -17.07
CA SER A 689 18.51 -18.34 -16.12
C SER A 689 17.74 -17.10 -15.67
N PHE A 690 16.48 -17.27 -15.24
CA PHE A 690 15.66 -16.16 -14.76
C PHE A 690 16.34 -15.41 -13.59
N VAL A 691 17.12 -16.12 -12.76
CA VAL A 691 17.93 -15.56 -11.66
C VAL A 691 18.95 -14.56 -12.18
N GLN A 692 19.72 -14.94 -13.20
CA GLN A 692 20.73 -14.08 -13.79
C GLN A 692 20.09 -12.86 -14.47
N LEU A 693 18.94 -13.04 -15.13
CA LEU A 693 18.18 -11.93 -15.72
C LEU A 693 17.66 -10.97 -14.64
N ASN A 694 17.07 -11.49 -13.57
CA ASN A 694 16.57 -10.69 -12.45
C ASN A 694 17.70 -9.94 -11.71
N GLN A 695 18.85 -10.60 -11.48
CA GLN A 695 20.05 -9.97 -10.95
C GLN A 695 20.59 -8.88 -11.87
N LEU A 696 20.61 -9.09 -13.20
CA LEU A 696 21.03 -8.07 -14.17
C LEU A 696 20.10 -6.86 -14.16
N ILE A 697 18.79 -7.05 -13.96
CA ILE A 697 17.81 -5.96 -13.79
C ILE A 697 18.12 -5.20 -12.49
N GLY A 698 18.09 -5.88 -11.34
CA GLY A 698 18.32 -5.25 -10.03
C GLY A 698 19.68 -4.58 -9.87
N ARG A 699 20.68 -4.95 -10.68
CA ARG A 699 22.05 -4.40 -10.68
C ARG A 699 22.25 -3.19 -11.60
N LYS A 700 21.36 -2.98 -12.56
CA LYS A 700 21.51 -1.95 -13.61
C LYS A 700 20.37 -0.94 -13.65
N THR A 701 19.20 -1.30 -13.14
CA THR A 701 17.98 -0.50 -13.18
C THR A 701 17.40 -0.36 -11.76
N GLY A 702 16.34 0.44 -11.62
CA GLY A 702 15.50 0.50 -10.42
C GLY A 702 14.30 -0.43 -10.47
N GLY A 703 14.34 -1.45 -11.34
CA GLY A 703 13.21 -2.35 -11.63
C GLY A 703 12.60 -2.14 -13.01
N ILE A 704 11.94 -3.21 -13.47
CA ILE A 704 11.08 -3.26 -14.67
C ILE A 704 9.82 -4.02 -14.27
N SER A 705 8.67 -3.63 -14.81
CA SER A 705 7.37 -4.25 -14.58
C SER A 705 6.60 -4.38 -15.88
N VAL A 706 5.75 -5.39 -16.00
CA VAL A 706 4.86 -5.61 -17.15
C VAL A 706 3.47 -5.89 -16.60
N TYR A 707 2.45 -5.17 -17.08
CA TYR A 707 1.07 -5.36 -16.64
C TYR A 707 0.05 -4.95 -17.71
N PRO A 708 -1.14 -5.57 -17.74
CA PRO A 708 -2.24 -5.12 -18.60
C PRO A 708 -2.86 -3.83 -18.05
N LEU A 709 -3.37 -3.00 -18.95
CA LEU A 709 -4.23 -1.87 -18.65
C LEU A 709 -5.44 -1.91 -19.59
N THR A 710 -6.63 -1.76 -19.03
CA THR A 710 -7.85 -1.60 -19.83
C THR A 710 -8.79 -0.57 -19.20
N SER A 711 -9.49 0.17 -20.06
CA SER A 711 -10.41 1.25 -19.69
C SER A 711 -11.34 1.56 -20.87
N SER A 712 -12.54 2.08 -20.60
CA SER A 712 -13.41 2.61 -21.65
C SER A 712 -12.83 3.92 -22.21
N VAL A 713 -13.26 4.32 -23.42
CA VAL A 713 -12.90 5.62 -24.02
C VAL A 713 -14.19 6.38 -24.30
N ARG A 714 -14.37 7.54 -23.67
CA ARG A 714 -15.64 8.26 -23.71
C ARG A 714 -16.01 8.65 -25.16
N GLY A 715 -17.23 8.29 -25.57
CA GLY A 715 -17.71 8.53 -26.94
C GLY A 715 -17.24 7.51 -27.98
N LYS A 716 -16.72 6.35 -27.56
CA LYS A 716 -16.36 5.21 -28.42
C LYS A 716 -16.78 3.89 -27.80
N ASP A 717 -17.11 2.92 -28.65
CA ASP A 717 -17.36 1.54 -28.22
C ASP A 717 -16.05 0.75 -28.05
N GLU A 718 -14.99 1.12 -28.77
CA GLU A 718 -13.70 0.43 -28.66
C GLU A 718 -12.97 0.77 -27.34
N PRO A 719 -12.61 -0.24 -26.52
CA PRO A 719 -11.90 0.01 -25.27
C PRO A 719 -10.43 0.41 -25.53
N CYS A 720 -9.87 1.21 -24.64
CA CYS A 720 -8.41 1.29 -24.51
C CYS A 720 -7.95 -0.01 -23.84
N SER A 721 -7.17 -0.83 -24.56
CA SER A 721 -6.73 -2.14 -24.05
C SER A 721 -5.27 -2.38 -24.43
N LYS A 722 -4.38 -2.39 -23.43
CA LYS A 722 -2.92 -2.26 -23.57
C LYS A 722 -2.17 -3.24 -22.66
N ILE A 723 -0.90 -3.50 -22.98
CA ILE A 723 0.10 -3.95 -22.00
C ILE A 723 1.18 -2.89 -21.91
N ILE A 724 1.53 -2.52 -20.67
CA ILE A 724 2.53 -1.50 -20.37
C ILE A 724 3.77 -2.19 -19.81
N VAL A 725 4.92 -1.91 -20.43
CA VAL A 725 6.26 -2.26 -19.92
C VAL A 725 6.83 -1.01 -19.29
N ARG A 726 6.80 -0.93 -17.97
CA ARG A 726 7.25 0.24 -17.19
C ARG A 726 8.60 -0.06 -16.53
N GLY A 727 9.61 0.72 -16.88
CA GLY A 727 10.98 0.57 -16.38
C GLY A 727 11.56 1.89 -15.89
N LYS A 728 12.49 1.81 -14.94
CA LYS A 728 13.19 2.99 -14.41
C LYS A 728 14.67 2.72 -14.17
N SER A 729 15.54 3.70 -14.37
CA SER A 729 16.98 3.58 -14.08
C SER A 729 17.61 4.95 -13.81
N MET A 730 18.84 4.96 -13.29
CA MET A 730 19.67 6.16 -13.37
C MET A 730 19.86 6.57 -14.85
N ALA A 731 19.96 7.87 -15.15
CA ALA A 731 20.07 8.35 -16.53
C ALA A 731 21.29 7.77 -17.27
N GLY A 732 22.43 7.64 -16.58
CA GLY A 732 23.63 6.97 -17.12
C GLY A 732 23.50 5.45 -17.32
N ARG A 733 22.32 4.86 -17.08
CA ARG A 733 21.99 3.44 -17.27
C ARG A 733 20.80 3.23 -18.24
N ALA A 734 20.32 4.26 -18.92
CA ALA A 734 19.18 4.11 -19.84
C ALA A 734 19.44 3.09 -20.97
N ASP A 735 20.67 3.03 -21.50
CA ASP A 735 21.07 1.97 -22.45
C ASP A 735 20.87 0.56 -21.85
N ASP A 736 21.32 0.34 -20.61
CA ASP A 736 21.14 -0.94 -19.91
C ASP A 736 19.66 -1.27 -19.73
N LEU A 737 18.83 -0.27 -19.36
CA LEU A 737 17.38 -0.42 -19.18
C LEU A 737 16.69 -0.88 -20.48
N PHE A 738 16.89 -0.18 -21.59
CA PHE A 738 16.24 -0.52 -22.86
C PHE A 738 16.72 -1.86 -23.43
N ASN A 739 18.02 -2.20 -23.28
CA ASN A 739 18.53 -3.52 -23.65
C ASN A 739 17.86 -4.64 -22.83
N LEU A 740 17.61 -4.42 -21.54
CA LEU A 740 16.94 -5.38 -20.65
C LEU A 740 15.43 -5.48 -20.92
N MET A 741 14.75 -4.37 -21.21
CA MET A 741 13.35 -4.38 -21.66
C MET A 741 13.20 -5.21 -22.95
N ASN A 742 14.10 -5.04 -23.92
CA ASN A 742 14.10 -5.87 -25.13
C ASN A 742 14.34 -7.36 -24.82
N CYS A 743 15.31 -7.65 -23.94
CA CYS A 743 15.65 -9.01 -23.54
C CYS A 743 14.48 -9.74 -22.88
N LEU A 744 13.77 -9.07 -21.96
CA LEU A 744 12.54 -9.57 -21.34
C LEU A 744 11.49 -9.89 -22.42
N LEU A 745 11.18 -8.92 -23.27
CA LEU A 745 10.09 -9.02 -24.23
C LEU A 745 10.34 -10.11 -25.28
N GLN A 746 11.55 -10.18 -25.86
CA GLN A 746 11.83 -11.00 -27.04
C GLN A 746 12.60 -12.31 -26.76
N GLU A 747 13.48 -12.35 -25.74
CA GLU A 747 14.41 -13.49 -25.56
C GLU A 747 13.98 -14.50 -24.49
N VAL A 748 13.09 -14.11 -23.56
CA VAL A 748 12.55 -15.03 -22.53
C VAL A 748 11.82 -16.20 -23.18
N GLN A 749 12.06 -17.43 -22.70
CA GLN A 749 11.50 -18.65 -23.28
C GLN A 749 10.38 -19.18 -22.37
N PHE A 750 9.17 -19.36 -22.91
CA PHE A 750 8.00 -19.87 -22.20
C PHE A 750 8.04 -21.38 -21.98
N THR A 751 9.14 -21.89 -21.43
CA THR A 751 9.44 -23.33 -21.32
C THR A 751 9.41 -23.86 -19.88
N ASP A 752 9.35 -22.99 -18.88
CA ASP A 752 9.42 -23.39 -17.46
C ASP A 752 8.03 -23.75 -16.88
N GLN A 753 7.61 -24.99 -17.12
CA GLN A 753 6.35 -25.54 -16.64
C GLN A 753 6.21 -25.47 -15.10
N GLN A 754 7.31 -25.68 -14.36
CA GLN A 754 7.28 -25.78 -12.89
C GLN A 754 7.11 -24.39 -12.27
N ARG A 755 7.84 -23.38 -12.76
CA ARG A 755 7.61 -21.99 -12.35
C ARG A 755 6.21 -21.52 -12.73
N PHE A 756 5.74 -21.86 -13.94
CA PHE A 756 4.39 -21.50 -14.35
C PHE A 756 3.32 -22.12 -13.45
N LYS A 757 3.46 -23.38 -13.05
CA LYS A 757 2.57 -24.02 -12.07
C LYS A 757 2.54 -23.23 -10.74
N GLN A 758 3.70 -22.78 -10.25
CA GLN A 758 3.74 -21.96 -9.04
C GLN A 758 3.10 -20.58 -9.24
N PHE A 759 3.22 -19.94 -10.42
CA PHE A 759 2.52 -18.70 -10.74
C PHE A 759 0.98 -18.89 -10.64
N VAL A 760 0.46 -20.03 -11.12
CA VAL A 760 -0.97 -20.37 -11.02
C VAL A 760 -1.37 -20.55 -9.55
N SER A 761 -0.64 -21.36 -8.77
CA SER A 761 -0.93 -21.59 -7.34
C SER A 761 -0.91 -20.29 -6.53
N GLN A 762 0.10 -19.45 -6.73
CA GLN A 762 0.16 -18.12 -6.11
C GLN A 762 -0.98 -17.21 -6.54
N SER A 763 -1.41 -17.30 -7.81
CA SER A 763 -2.51 -16.51 -8.35
C SER A 763 -3.85 -16.92 -7.75
N ILE A 764 -4.06 -18.21 -7.49
CA ILE A 764 -5.24 -18.73 -6.78
C ILE A 764 -5.24 -18.18 -5.35
N ALA A 765 -4.21 -18.46 -4.54
CA ALA A 765 -4.12 -18.00 -3.15
C ALA A 765 -4.32 -16.48 -3.01
N ARG A 766 -3.78 -15.71 -3.96
CA ARG A 766 -3.97 -14.26 -4.11
C ARG A 766 -5.45 -13.87 -4.35
N MET A 767 -6.15 -14.54 -5.27
CA MET A 767 -7.54 -14.24 -5.59
C MET A 767 -8.50 -14.70 -4.48
N GLU A 768 -8.22 -15.82 -3.81
CA GLU A 768 -8.99 -16.27 -2.65
C GLU A 768 -8.88 -15.29 -1.48
N ASN A 769 -7.68 -14.76 -1.20
CA ASN A 769 -7.52 -13.68 -0.22
C ASN A 769 -8.18 -12.36 -0.68
N ARG A 770 -8.15 -12.01 -1.98
CA ARG A 770 -8.83 -10.81 -2.49
C ARG A 770 -10.35 -10.87 -2.30
N LEU A 771 -10.95 -12.04 -2.49
CA LEU A 771 -12.37 -12.26 -2.20
C LEU A 771 -12.71 -11.99 -0.72
N ARG A 772 -11.89 -12.52 0.20
CA ARG A 772 -12.13 -12.38 1.66
C ARG A 772 -11.84 -11.00 2.23
N GLY A 773 -10.78 -10.32 1.78
CA GLY A 773 -10.32 -9.04 2.35
C GLY A 773 -10.75 -7.80 1.55
N SER A 774 -11.15 -7.97 0.29
CA SER A 774 -11.41 -6.90 -0.68
C SER A 774 -12.56 -7.24 -1.64
N GLY A 775 -13.60 -7.94 -1.17
CA GLY A 775 -14.71 -8.43 -2.00
C GLY A 775 -15.43 -7.34 -2.82
N HIS A 776 -15.51 -6.10 -2.32
CA HIS A 776 -16.03 -4.93 -3.05
C HIS A 776 -15.38 -4.75 -4.44
N GLY A 777 -14.06 -4.96 -4.55
CA GLY A 777 -13.34 -4.86 -5.81
C GLY A 777 -13.57 -6.05 -6.76
N VAL A 778 -14.14 -7.15 -6.27
CA VAL A 778 -14.64 -8.26 -7.09
C VAL A 778 -16.08 -7.97 -7.54
N ALA A 779 -16.93 -7.46 -6.64
CA ALA A 779 -18.29 -7.01 -6.98
C ALA A 779 -18.28 -5.94 -8.08
N ALA A 780 -17.45 -4.89 -7.94
CA ALA A 780 -17.27 -3.85 -8.97
C ALA A 780 -16.88 -4.45 -10.33
N ALA A 781 -15.84 -5.30 -10.35
CA ALA A 781 -15.38 -5.95 -11.59
C ALA A 781 -16.45 -6.83 -12.25
N ARG A 782 -17.33 -7.49 -11.48
CA ARG A 782 -18.47 -8.26 -12.03
C ARG A 782 -19.53 -7.35 -12.63
N MET A 783 -19.87 -6.25 -11.96
CA MET A 783 -20.85 -5.28 -12.48
C MET A 783 -20.34 -4.63 -13.77
N ASP A 784 -19.10 -4.14 -13.78
CA ASP A 784 -18.48 -3.55 -14.98
C ASP A 784 -18.46 -4.53 -16.15
N ALA A 785 -18.21 -5.83 -15.88
CA ALA A 785 -18.21 -6.87 -16.90
C ALA A 785 -19.57 -7.22 -17.51
N MET A 786 -20.67 -6.86 -16.84
CA MET A 786 -22.02 -6.92 -17.42
C MET A 786 -22.37 -5.64 -18.20
N LEU A 787 -21.76 -4.51 -17.84
CA LEU A 787 -22.11 -3.18 -18.35
C LEU A 787 -21.28 -2.74 -19.56
N ASN A 788 -19.97 -3.04 -19.61
CA ASN A 788 -19.09 -2.59 -20.69
C ASN A 788 -17.93 -3.56 -21.00
N VAL A 789 -17.33 -3.38 -22.18
CA VAL A 789 -16.32 -4.30 -22.72
C VAL A 789 -14.98 -4.21 -21.97
N ALA A 790 -14.57 -3.02 -21.53
CA ALA A 790 -13.34 -2.86 -20.74
C ALA A 790 -13.46 -3.51 -19.35
N GLY A 791 -14.64 -3.42 -18.73
CA GLY A 791 -15.01 -4.15 -17.52
C GLY A 791 -14.92 -5.67 -17.74
N TRP A 792 -15.47 -6.17 -18.84
CA TRP A 792 -15.40 -7.59 -19.17
C TRP A 792 -13.96 -8.07 -19.36
N MET A 793 -13.13 -7.33 -20.12
CA MET A 793 -11.71 -7.64 -20.27
C MET A 793 -10.98 -7.64 -18.91
N SER A 794 -11.30 -6.69 -18.02
CA SER A 794 -10.74 -6.63 -16.66
C SER A 794 -11.10 -7.85 -15.82
N GLU A 795 -12.36 -8.29 -15.90
CA GLU A 795 -12.91 -9.39 -15.11
C GLU A 795 -12.34 -10.75 -15.55
N GLN A 796 -12.11 -10.94 -16.85
CA GLN A 796 -11.36 -12.08 -17.40
C GLN A 796 -9.89 -12.13 -16.92
N MET A 797 -9.29 -10.98 -16.59
CA MET A 797 -7.89 -10.87 -16.15
C MET A 797 -7.69 -10.71 -14.63
N GLY A 798 -8.75 -10.58 -13.84
CA GLY A 798 -8.63 -10.33 -12.40
C GLY A 798 -9.91 -10.40 -11.56
N GLY A 799 -11.04 -10.80 -12.15
CA GLY A 799 -12.33 -10.97 -11.47
C GLY A 799 -12.61 -12.42 -11.06
N LEU A 800 -13.90 -12.78 -10.95
CA LEU A 800 -14.31 -14.14 -10.58
C LEU A 800 -13.99 -15.14 -11.71
N SER A 801 -14.25 -14.77 -12.97
CA SER A 801 -13.91 -15.62 -14.12
C SER A 801 -12.40 -15.92 -14.20
N TYR A 802 -11.55 -15.00 -13.74
CA TYR A 802 -10.11 -15.27 -13.66
C TYR A 802 -9.76 -16.32 -12.59
N LEU A 803 -10.42 -16.32 -11.42
CA LEU A 803 -10.27 -17.38 -10.43
C LEU A 803 -10.79 -18.73 -10.95
N GLU A 804 -11.92 -18.75 -11.63
CA GLU A 804 -12.47 -19.95 -12.29
C GLU A 804 -11.50 -20.48 -13.35
N PHE A 805 -10.96 -19.60 -14.21
CA PHE A 805 -9.93 -19.92 -15.19
C PHE A 805 -8.68 -20.53 -14.54
N LEU A 806 -8.12 -19.90 -13.50
CA LEU A 806 -6.94 -20.40 -12.78
C LEU A 806 -7.14 -21.84 -12.24
N ARG A 807 -8.33 -22.13 -11.69
CA ARG A 807 -8.68 -23.47 -11.19
C ARG A 807 -8.76 -24.53 -12.31
N THR A 808 -9.10 -24.14 -13.54
CA THR A 808 -8.98 -25.03 -14.71
C THR A 808 -7.54 -25.14 -15.22
N LEU A 809 -6.80 -24.03 -15.18
CA LEU A 809 -5.43 -23.93 -15.68
C LEU A 809 -4.45 -24.78 -14.85
N GLU A 810 -4.65 -24.89 -13.53
CA GLU A 810 -3.82 -25.73 -12.66
C GLU A 810 -3.75 -27.19 -13.15
N LYS A 811 -4.89 -27.73 -13.60
CA LYS A 811 -4.97 -29.07 -14.21
C LYS A 811 -4.31 -29.08 -15.59
N LYS A 812 -4.67 -28.11 -16.44
CA LYS A 812 -4.17 -28.02 -17.81
C LYS A 812 -2.64 -27.93 -17.89
N VAL A 813 -1.98 -27.26 -16.94
CA VAL A 813 -0.50 -27.18 -16.86
C VAL A 813 0.15 -28.56 -16.72
N GLY A 814 -0.52 -29.53 -16.09
CA GLY A 814 -0.05 -30.91 -15.97
C GLY A 814 -0.41 -31.81 -17.17
N GLU A 815 -1.41 -31.44 -17.97
CA GLU A 815 -1.99 -32.27 -19.04
C GLU A 815 -1.57 -31.82 -20.46
N ASP A 816 -1.42 -30.51 -20.69
CA ASP A 816 -1.15 -29.86 -21.97
C ASP A 816 -0.29 -28.59 -21.75
N TRP A 817 1.00 -28.78 -21.44
CA TRP A 817 1.94 -27.67 -21.26
C TRP A 817 2.32 -27.03 -22.60
N GLU A 818 2.51 -27.84 -23.64
CA GLU A 818 2.86 -27.40 -24.98
C GLU A 818 1.79 -26.43 -25.56
N GLY A 819 0.50 -26.70 -25.34
CA GLY A 819 -0.59 -25.80 -25.70
C GLY A 819 -0.49 -24.46 -24.97
N ILE A 820 -0.27 -24.46 -23.66
CA ILE A 820 -0.13 -23.22 -22.85
C ILE A 820 1.11 -22.41 -23.29
N SER A 821 2.25 -23.08 -23.46
CA SER A 821 3.49 -22.47 -23.96
C SER A 821 3.30 -21.81 -25.33
N SER A 822 2.59 -22.49 -26.24
CA SER A 822 2.23 -21.94 -27.56
C SER A 822 1.30 -20.72 -27.45
N SER A 823 0.32 -20.73 -26.53
CA SER A 823 -0.55 -19.58 -26.26
C SER A 823 0.21 -18.38 -25.70
N LEU A 824 1.21 -18.58 -24.82
CA LEU A 824 2.08 -17.50 -24.32
C LEU A 824 2.90 -16.87 -25.45
N GLU A 825 3.46 -17.70 -26.35
CA GLU A 825 4.18 -17.20 -27.52
C GLU A 825 3.24 -16.57 -28.56
N GLU A 826 1.96 -16.96 -28.62
CA GLU A 826 0.95 -16.28 -29.43
C GLU A 826 0.65 -14.86 -28.90
N ILE A 827 0.45 -14.71 -27.59
CA ILE A 827 0.30 -13.39 -26.94
C ILE A 827 1.49 -12.49 -27.30
N ARG A 828 2.73 -13.00 -27.20
CA ARG A 828 3.94 -12.27 -27.59
C ARG A 828 3.86 -11.75 -29.03
N ARG A 829 3.54 -12.61 -30.00
CA ARG A 829 3.52 -12.24 -31.42
C ARG A 829 2.36 -11.29 -31.77
N SER A 830 1.23 -11.37 -31.08
CA SER A 830 0.11 -10.43 -31.26
C SER A 830 0.37 -9.06 -30.64
N LEU A 831 1.21 -8.98 -29.60
CA LEU A 831 1.48 -7.76 -28.84
C LEU A 831 2.68 -6.96 -29.35
N LEU A 832 3.82 -7.63 -29.58
CA LEU A 832 5.10 -6.95 -29.79
C LEU A 832 5.22 -6.42 -31.22
N ALA A 833 4.79 -5.18 -31.39
CA ALA A 833 4.89 -4.46 -32.65
C ALA A 833 5.31 -3.00 -32.45
N LYS A 834 5.98 -2.47 -33.46
CA LYS A 834 6.36 -1.06 -33.59
C LYS A 834 5.16 -0.21 -34.02
N ASN A 835 4.39 -0.65 -35.01
CA ASN A 835 3.14 -0.02 -35.42
C ASN A 835 2.12 -0.03 -34.28
N GLY A 836 1.62 1.15 -33.90
CA GLY A 836 0.65 1.31 -32.81
C GLY A 836 1.26 1.40 -31.40
N CYS A 837 2.59 1.21 -31.27
CA CYS A 837 3.32 1.45 -30.04
C CYS A 837 3.26 2.94 -29.63
N ILE A 838 3.24 3.20 -28.32
CA ILE A 838 3.44 4.53 -27.75
C ILE A 838 4.53 4.43 -26.68
N VAL A 839 5.43 5.40 -26.63
CA VAL A 839 6.48 5.48 -25.61
C VAL A 839 6.27 6.73 -24.78
N ASN A 840 6.42 6.61 -23.46
CA ASN A 840 6.38 7.71 -22.52
C ASN A 840 7.74 7.84 -21.83
N MET A 841 8.22 9.07 -21.65
CA MET A 841 9.52 9.35 -21.05
C MET A 841 9.41 10.52 -20.07
N THR A 842 9.84 10.30 -18.83
CA THR A 842 9.94 11.35 -17.81
C THR A 842 11.35 11.40 -17.26
N ALA A 843 12.04 12.53 -17.48
CA ALA A 843 13.37 12.84 -16.98
C ALA A 843 13.64 14.35 -17.13
N ASP A 844 14.77 14.86 -16.64
CA ASP A 844 15.19 16.22 -16.98
C ASP A 844 15.55 16.32 -18.47
N GLY A 845 15.41 17.52 -19.06
CA GLY A 845 15.62 17.75 -20.49
C GLY A 845 16.97 17.30 -21.05
N LYS A 846 18.06 17.32 -20.25
CA LYS A 846 19.36 16.81 -20.71
C LYS A 846 19.38 15.29 -20.74
N SER A 847 18.80 14.65 -19.73
CA SER A 847 18.61 13.20 -19.71
C SER A 847 17.76 12.77 -20.90
N LEU A 848 16.60 13.41 -21.14
CA LEU A 848 15.71 13.10 -22.27
C LEU A 848 16.48 13.02 -23.61
N THR A 849 17.22 14.06 -23.99
CA THR A 849 18.01 14.08 -25.24
C THR A 849 19.08 12.99 -25.32
N ASN A 850 19.67 12.60 -24.19
CA ASN A 850 20.70 11.54 -24.18
C ASN A 850 20.10 10.15 -24.45
N ILE A 851 18.84 9.93 -24.08
CA ILE A 851 18.15 8.62 -24.10
C ILE A 851 17.55 8.31 -25.49
N GLU A 852 17.29 9.32 -26.31
CA GLU A 852 16.65 9.15 -27.63
C GLU A 852 17.34 8.06 -28.48
N LYS A 853 18.67 7.97 -28.43
CA LYS A 853 19.47 6.93 -29.12
C LYS A 853 19.28 5.51 -28.55
N SER A 854 19.13 5.40 -27.23
CA SER A 854 18.83 4.13 -26.56
C SER A 854 17.44 3.64 -26.98
N LEU A 855 16.49 4.58 -27.13
CA LEU A 855 15.13 4.31 -27.56
C LEU A 855 15.03 3.97 -29.07
N GLU A 856 15.66 4.74 -29.95
CA GLU A 856 15.79 4.43 -31.40
C GLU A 856 16.22 2.97 -31.60
N LYS A 857 17.33 2.58 -30.94
CA LYS A 857 17.88 1.23 -30.98
C LYS A 857 16.91 0.17 -30.44
N PHE A 858 16.12 0.47 -29.40
CA PHE A 858 15.11 -0.43 -28.87
C PHE A 858 13.96 -0.63 -29.87
N LEU A 859 13.46 0.45 -30.46
CA LEU A 859 12.34 0.41 -31.41
C LEU A 859 12.73 -0.29 -32.73
N ASP A 860 13.98 -0.19 -33.16
CA ASP A 860 14.50 -0.89 -34.35
C ASP A 860 14.65 -2.41 -34.17
N LEU A 861 14.57 -2.91 -32.94
CA LEU A 861 14.55 -4.34 -32.64
C LEU A 861 13.13 -4.94 -32.63
N LEU A 862 12.09 -4.11 -32.57
CA LEU A 862 10.70 -4.57 -32.54
C LEU A 862 10.22 -4.99 -33.94
N PRO A 863 9.35 -6.03 -34.06
CA PRO A 863 8.66 -6.34 -35.31
C PRO A 863 7.83 -5.14 -35.80
N GLU A 864 7.78 -4.91 -37.10
CA GLU A 864 7.07 -3.73 -37.65
C GLU A 864 5.56 -3.78 -37.37
N SER A 865 4.94 -4.97 -37.40
CA SER A 865 3.48 -5.16 -37.25
C SER A 865 3.17 -6.45 -36.47
N PRO A 866 2.05 -6.48 -35.72
CA PRO A 866 1.69 -7.64 -34.89
C PRO A 866 1.17 -8.80 -35.74
N SER A 867 1.22 -10.03 -35.20
CA SER A 867 0.56 -11.18 -35.81
C SER A 867 -0.91 -11.27 -35.37
N GLY A 868 -1.83 -11.18 -36.33
CA GLY A 868 -3.27 -11.29 -36.09
C GLY A 868 -4.05 -10.31 -36.96
N GLY A 869 -5.35 -10.56 -37.12
CA GLY A 869 -6.28 -9.52 -37.56
C GLY A 869 -6.66 -8.63 -36.37
N LEU A 870 -7.22 -7.44 -36.65
CA LEU A 870 -7.92 -6.68 -35.61
C LEU A 870 -9.12 -7.51 -35.13
N VAL A 871 -9.24 -7.67 -33.81
CA VAL A 871 -10.32 -8.42 -33.17
C VAL A 871 -11.40 -7.43 -32.71
N THR A 872 -12.65 -7.73 -33.02
CA THR A 872 -13.79 -7.00 -32.45
C THR A 872 -13.99 -7.46 -31.01
N TRP A 873 -14.11 -6.49 -30.10
CA TRP A 873 -14.36 -6.74 -28.69
C TRP A 873 -15.84 -6.49 -28.37
N ASP A 874 -16.61 -7.56 -28.25
CA ASP A 874 -18.05 -7.54 -27.96
C ASP A 874 -18.42 -8.34 -26.69
N GLY A 875 -17.42 -8.88 -25.99
CA GLY A 875 -17.59 -9.68 -24.77
C GLY A 875 -18.26 -8.89 -23.64
N ARG A 876 -19.31 -9.49 -23.06
CA ARG A 876 -20.02 -9.04 -21.86
C ARG A 876 -20.54 -10.26 -21.09
N LEU A 877 -20.67 -10.13 -19.78
CA LEU A 877 -21.42 -11.07 -18.95
C LEU A 877 -22.93 -10.75 -19.01
N PRO A 878 -23.82 -11.74 -18.78
CA PRO A 878 -25.26 -11.47 -18.68
C PRO A 878 -25.56 -10.57 -17.48
N LEU A 879 -26.33 -9.49 -17.70
CA LEU A 879 -26.86 -8.64 -16.61
C LEU A 879 -27.75 -9.47 -15.68
N ARG A 880 -27.24 -9.76 -14.48
CA ARG A 880 -27.93 -10.53 -13.43
C ARG A 880 -27.46 -10.07 -12.07
N ASN A 881 -28.37 -10.04 -11.10
CA ASN A 881 -27.99 -9.87 -9.72
C ASN A 881 -27.31 -11.15 -9.23
N GLU A 882 -26.07 -11.06 -8.74
CA GLU A 882 -25.27 -12.21 -8.30
C GLU A 882 -24.87 -12.07 -6.83
N ALA A 883 -24.87 -13.17 -6.08
CA ALA A 883 -24.28 -13.21 -4.75
C ALA A 883 -23.19 -14.29 -4.68
N ILE A 884 -21.97 -13.86 -4.35
CA ILE A 884 -20.76 -14.68 -4.33
C ILE A 884 -20.52 -15.15 -2.88
N VAL A 885 -20.71 -16.44 -2.65
CA VAL A 885 -20.58 -17.07 -1.33
C VAL A 885 -19.11 -17.18 -0.94
N ILE A 886 -18.77 -16.66 0.24
CA ILE A 886 -17.48 -16.83 0.91
C ILE A 886 -17.67 -17.06 2.42
N PRO A 887 -16.70 -17.69 3.12
CA PRO A 887 -16.66 -17.71 4.58
C PRO A 887 -16.23 -16.33 5.10
N THR A 888 -17.17 -15.58 5.68
CA THR A 888 -16.95 -14.22 6.21
C THR A 888 -17.99 -13.89 7.28
N GLN A 889 -17.64 -12.98 8.22
CA GLN A 889 -18.59 -12.34 9.14
C GLN A 889 -19.06 -10.96 8.63
N VAL A 890 -18.52 -10.50 7.50
CA VAL A 890 -18.79 -9.18 6.92
C VAL A 890 -18.90 -9.25 5.40
N ASN A 891 -19.84 -8.49 4.85
CA ASN A 891 -20.22 -8.52 3.45
C ASN A 891 -19.55 -7.38 2.66
N TYR A 892 -19.68 -7.47 1.34
CA TYR A 892 -19.34 -6.42 0.39
C TYR A 892 -20.47 -6.29 -0.61
N VAL A 893 -21.24 -5.20 -0.53
CA VAL A 893 -22.41 -4.97 -1.38
C VAL A 893 -22.03 -4.03 -2.51
N GLY A 894 -22.53 -4.27 -3.72
CA GLY A 894 -22.38 -3.37 -4.85
C GLY A 894 -23.64 -3.27 -5.69
N LYS A 895 -23.92 -2.08 -6.23
CA LYS A 895 -24.99 -1.86 -7.24
C LYS A 895 -24.51 -0.84 -8.28
N ALA A 896 -24.68 -1.10 -9.57
CA ALA A 896 -24.18 -0.22 -10.63
C ALA A 896 -25.06 -0.17 -11.88
N GLY A 897 -24.97 0.94 -12.62
CA GLY A 897 -25.67 1.13 -13.90
C GLY A 897 -25.03 2.24 -14.74
N ASN A 898 -25.30 2.26 -16.04
CA ASN A 898 -24.74 3.28 -16.94
C ASN A 898 -25.67 4.50 -17.03
N ILE A 899 -25.27 5.63 -16.44
CA ILE A 899 -26.10 6.84 -16.39
C ILE A 899 -26.17 7.56 -17.74
N TYR A 900 -25.18 7.41 -18.64
CA TYR A 900 -25.26 7.97 -20.00
C TYR A 900 -26.37 7.33 -20.84
N SER A 901 -26.86 6.13 -20.46
CA SER A 901 -28.01 5.49 -21.13
C SER A 901 -29.31 6.27 -21.00
N THR A 902 -29.41 7.19 -20.03
CA THR A 902 -30.55 8.11 -19.85
C THR A 902 -30.55 9.28 -20.85
N GLY A 903 -29.42 9.52 -21.53
CA GLY A 903 -29.15 10.75 -22.27
C GLY A 903 -28.43 11.83 -21.45
N TYR A 904 -28.05 11.56 -20.19
CA TYR A 904 -27.16 12.43 -19.42
C TYR A 904 -25.81 12.59 -20.12
N GLU A 905 -25.41 13.84 -20.40
CA GLU A 905 -24.07 14.18 -20.90
C GLU A 905 -23.16 14.53 -19.72
N LEU A 906 -21.89 14.08 -19.78
CA LEU A 906 -20.91 14.34 -18.73
C LEU A 906 -20.72 15.84 -18.48
N ASP A 907 -21.02 16.30 -17.27
CA ASP A 907 -20.62 17.59 -16.72
C ASP A 907 -19.66 17.40 -15.53
N GLY A 908 -18.76 18.37 -15.30
CA GLY A 908 -17.78 18.35 -14.20
C GLY A 908 -18.43 18.34 -12.82
N SER A 909 -19.66 18.85 -12.68
CA SER A 909 -20.47 18.72 -11.48
C SER A 909 -20.71 17.27 -11.05
N ALA A 910 -20.70 16.30 -11.98
CA ALA A 910 -20.84 14.88 -11.64
C ALA A 910 -19.77 14.41 -10.64
N TYR A 911 -18.54 14.91 -10.74
CA TYR A 911 -17.47 14.58 -9.80
C TYR A 911 -17.75 15.15 -8.41
N VAL A 912 -18.23 16.41 -8.35
CA VAL A 912 -18.61 17.09 -7.09
C VAL A 912 -19.75 16.36 -6.39
N ILE A 913 -20.79 15.99 -7.14
CA ILE A 913 -21.98 15.33 -6.62
C ILE A 913 -21.63 13.89 -6.18
N SER A 914 -20.83 13.16 -6.95
CA SER A 914 -20.37 11.81 -6.58
C SER A 914 -19.54 11.82 -5.29
N LYS A 915 -18.60 12.77 -5.14
CA LYS A 915 -17.84 12.93 -3.89
C LYS A 915 -18.75 13.33 -2.72
N HIS A 916 -19.72 14.22 -2.96
CA HIS A 916 -20.68 14.61 -1.95
C HIS A 916 -21.52 13.43 -1.46
N ILE A 917 -22.10 12.61 -2.35
CA ILE A 917 -22.86 11.40 -2.02
C ILE A 917 -22.05 10.46 -1.12
N SER A 918 -20.79 10.21 -1.47
CA SER A 918 -19.89 9.35 -0.69
C SER A 918 -19.65 9.89 0.72
N ASN A 919 -19.35 11.18 0.83
CA ASN A 919 -18.94 11.81 2.09
C ASN A 919 -20.12 12.29 2.97
N THR A 920 -21.36 12.20 2.50
CA THR A 920 -22.57 12.48 3.32
C THR A 920 -23.45 11.24 3.38
N TRP A 921 -24.35 11.06 2.42
CA TRP A 921 -25.37 10.00 2.43
C TRP A 921 -24.81 8.60 2.69
N LEU A 922 -23.77 8.18 1.97
CA LEU A 922 -23.23 6.83 2.12
C LEU A 922 -22.38 6.68 3.39
N TRP A 923 -21.65 7.72 3.80
CA TRP A 923 -20.94 7.74 5.08
C TRP A 923 -21.92 7.62 6.26
N ASP A 924 -22.89 8.52 6.35
CA ASP A 924 -23.85 8.60 7.45
C ASP A 924 -24.72 7.32 7.53
N ARG A 925 -25.17 6.79 6.38
CA ARG A 925 -26.13 5.68 6.34
C ARG A 925 -25.48 4.30 6.31
N VAL A 926 -24.42 4.09 5.53
CA VAL A 926 -23.78 2.76 5.39
C VAL A 926 -22.73 2.54 6.48
N ARG A 927 -21.86 3.55 6.75
CA ARG A 927 -20.82 3.44 7.78
C ARG A 927 -21.36 3.72 9.17
N VAL A 928 -21.87 4.93 9.44
CA VAL A 928 -22.22 5.35 10.81
C VAL A 928 -23.47 4.63 11.35
N SER A 929 -24.63 4.78 10.70
CA SER A 929 -25.87 4.09 11.13
C SER A 929 -25.85 2.59 10.81
N GLY A 930 -25.37 2.21 9.62
CA GLY A 930 -25.31 0.82 9.16
C GLY A 930 -24.22 -0.04 9.83
N GLY A 931 -23.16 0.56 10.36
CA GLY A 931 -22.06 -0.14 11.02
C GLY A 931 -21.05 -0.82 10.07
N ALA A 932 -21.06 -0.53 8.77
CA ALA A 932 -20.01 -0.98 7.86
C ALA A 932 -18.71 -0.20 8.09
N TYR A 933 -17.54 -0.77 7.76
CA TYR A 933 -16.30 0.03 7.79
C TYR A 933 -16.31 1.16 6.74
N GLY A 934 -17.01 0.99 5.61
CA GLY A 934 -17.17 2.09 4.65
C GLY A 934 -18.29 1.85 3.63
N GLY A 935 -18.88 2.96 3.17
CA GLY A 935 -19.76 3.01 2.01
C GLY A 935 -19.39 4.21 1.13
N PHE A 936 -19.36 4.02 -0.18
CA PHE A 936 -18.93 5.02 -1.15
C PHE A 936 -19.52 4.75 -2.53
N CYS A 937 -19.46 5.73 -3.42
CA CYS A 937 -19.76 5.55 -4.84
C CYS A 937 -18.56 5.91 -5.72
N ASP A 938 -18.52 5.33 -6.91
CA ASP A 938 -17.54 5.59 -7.96
C ASP A 938 -18.26 5.92 -9.27
N PHE A 939 -17.69 6.84 -10.04
CA PHE A 939 -18.23 7.23 -11.34
C PHE A 939 -17.13 7.17 -12.39
N ASP A 940 -17.13 6.09 -13.17
CA ASP A 940 -16.28 5.98 -14.35
C ASP A 940 -16.86 6.85 -15.48
N SER A 941 -16.44 8.12 -15.48
CA SER A 941 -16.83 9.08 -16.52
C SER A 941 -16.43 8.68 -17.95
N HIS A 942 -15.57 7.66 -18.14
CA HIS A 942 -15.23 7.16 -19.48
C HIS A 942 -16.26 6.17 -20.02
N SER A 943 -16.82 5.30 -19.18
CA SER A 943 -17.89 4.35 -19.56
C SER A 943 -19.31 4.88 -19.32
N GLY A 944 -19.47 5.81 -18.37
CA GLY A 944 -20.76 6.24 -17.85
C GLY A 944 -21.29 5.37 -16.72
N VAL A 945 -20.54 4.38 -16.25
CA VAL A 945 -20.96 3.54 -15.13
C VAL A 945 -20.85 4.32 -13.81
N PHE A 946 -21.97 4.40 -13.10
CA PHE A 946 -22.05 4.84 -11.72
C PHE A 946 -22.28 3.62 -10.82
N SER A 947 -21.45 3.48 -9.78
CA SER A 947 -21.37 2.31 -8.91
C SER A 947 -21.47 2.72 -7.45
N PHE A 948 -22.31 2.05 -6.67
CA PHE A 948 -22.32 2.07 -5.21
C PHE A 948 -21.58 0.84 -4.66
N LEU A 949 -20.81 1.00 -3.58
CA LEU A 949 -20.02 -0.07 -2.96
C LEU A 949 -19.99 0.07 -1.42
N SER A 950 -19.99 -1.06 -0.70
CA SER A 950 -19.70 -1.14 0.73
C SER A 950 -18.53 -2.07 1.06
N TYR A 951 -17.86 -1.80 2.18
CA TYR A 951 -16.67 -2.51 2.62
C TYR A 951 -16.79 -2.96 4.08
N ARG A 952 -16.65 -4.27 4.30
CA ARG A 952 -16.86 -4.92 5.62
C ARG A 952 -18.19 -4.49 6.24
N ASP A 953 -19.26 -4.78 5.53
CA ASP A 953 -20.63 -4.37 5.84
C ASP A 953 -21.36 -5.50 6.60
N PRO A 954 -21.92 -5.27 7.80
CA PRO A 954 -22.70 -6.29 8.50
C PRO A 954 -24.09 -6.51 7.86
N ASN A 955 -24.48 -5.73 6.86
CA ASN A 955 -25.77 -5.81 6.19
C ASN A 955 -25.63 -6.37 4.76
N LEU A 956 -26.79 -6.54 4.10
CA LEU A 956 -26.87 -6.92 2.68
C LEU A 956 -28.00 -6.15 1.96
N LEU A 957 -29.27 -6.51 2.18
CA LEU A 957 -30.39 -5.85 1.49
C LEU A 957 -30.62 -4.41 1.95
N LYS A 958 -30.43 -4.11 3.24
CA LYS A 958 -30.56 -2.74 3.78
C LYS A 958 -29.61 -1.76 3.06
N THR A 959 -28.40 -2.20 2.72
CA THR A 959 -27.41 -1.40 2.00
C THR A 959 -27.86 -1.08 0.58
N LEU A 960 -28.49 -2.04 -0.13
CA LEU A 960 -29.09 -1.78 -1.44
C LEU A 960 -30.23 -0.75 -1.35
N ASP A 961 -31.03 -0.79 -0.29
CA ASP A 961 -32.12 0.18 -0.08
C ASP A 961 -31.59 1.59 0.21
N ILE A 962 -30.44 1.72 0.89
CA ILE A 962 -29.73 2.99 1.07
C ILE A 962 -29.23 3.53 -0.28
N TYR A 963 -28.68 2.68 -1.15
CA TYR A 963 -28.27 3.10 -2.50
C TYR A 963 -29.46 3.62 -3.30
N ASP A 964 -30.59 2.92 -3.22
CA ASP A 964 -31.82 3.24 -3.94
C ASP A 964 -32.50 4.54 -3.45
N GLY A 965 -32.27 4.94 -2.20
CA GLY A 965 -32.68 6.23 -1.64
C GLY A 965 -31.83 7.44 -2.06
N THR A 966 -30.71 7.25 -2.78
CA THR A 966 -29.77 8.35 -3.08
C THR A 966 -30.38 9.46 -3.95
N GLY A 967 -31.26 9.12 -4.91
CA GLY A 967 -31.96 10.12 -5.73
C GLY A 967 -32.95 10.96 -4.93
N ASP A 968 -33.64 10.36 -3.96
CA ASP A 968 -34.53 11.08 -3.03
C ASP A 968 -33.74 12.01 -2.10
N PHE A 969 -32.58 11.57 -1.60
CA PHE A 969 -31.64 12.39 -0.84
C PHE A 969 -31.22 13.63 -1.64
N LEU A 970 -30.72 13.46 -2.87
CA LEU A 970 -30.27 14.59 -3.71
C LEU A 970 -31.42 15.55 -4.06
N ARG A 971 -32.63 15.05 -4.33
CA ARG A 971 -33.81 15.90 -4.57
C ARG A 971 -34.25 16.68 -3.33
N GLY A 972 -34.06 16.09 -2.14
CA GLY A 972 -34.38 16.69 -0.83
C GLY A 972 -33.34 17.69 -0.31
N LEU A 973 -32.13 17.74 -0.88
CA LEU A 973 -31.09 18.68 -0.45
C LEU A 973 -31.47 20.15 -0.73
N ASP A 974 -31.24 20.98 0.29
CA ASP A 974 -31.10 22.44 0.18
C ASP A 974 -29.65 22.80 0.50
N VAL A 975 -28.80 22.79 -0.52
CA VAL A 975 -27.34 22.99 -0.38
C VAL A 975 -27.05 24.49 -0.34
N ASP A 976 -26.62 24.99 0.83
CA ASP A 976 -26.18 26.38 0.94
C ASP A 976 -24.84 26.63 0.21
N GLN A 977 -24.54 27.91 -0.05
CA GLN A 977 -23.37 28.29 -0.85
C GLN A 977 -22.04 27.83 -0.24
N GLU A 978 -22.00 27.65 1.09
CA GLU A 978 -20.82 27.22 1.84
C GLU A 978 -20.60 25.71 1.72
N THR A 979 -21.67 24.92 1.87
CA THR A 979 -21.68 23.46 1.66
C THR A 979 -21.29 23.11 0.23
N LEU A 980 -21.82 23.87 -0.75
CA LEU A 980 -21.45 23.76 -2.16
C LEU A 980 -19.97 24.10 -2.39
N THR A 981 -19.47 25.16 -1.75
CA THR A 981 -18.06 25.56 -1.82
C THR A 981 -17.13 24.49 -1.25
N LYS A 982 -17.47 23.90 -0.09
CA LYS A 982 -16.73 22.75 0.49
C LYS A 982 -16.66 21.59 -0.50
N ALA A 983 -17.79 21.14 -1.04
CA ALA A 983 -17.84 20.02 -2.00
C ALA A 983 -16.98 20.27 -3.26
N ILE A 984 -16.99 21.51 -3.78
CA ILE A 984 -16.11 21.92 -4.89
C ILE A 984 -14.64 21.84 -4.48
N ILE A 985 -14.25 22.37 -3.32
CA ILE A 985 -12.86 22.32 -2.82
C ILE A 985 -12.38 20.87 -2.70
N GLY A 986 -13.13 20.00 -2.03
CA GLY A 986 -12.75 18.60 -1.86
C GLY A 986 -12.61 17.85 -3.18
N THR A 987 -13.39 18.22 -4.20
CA THR A 987 -13.29 17.65 -5.55
C THR A 987 -12.06 18.15 -6.30
N ILE A 988 -11.72 19.43 -6.18
CA ILE A 988 -10.46 19.96 -6.71
C ILE A 988 -9.26 19.31 -6.01
N GLY A 989 -9.34 19.02 -4.71
CA GLY A 989 -8.31 18.27 -3.97
C GLY A 989 -7.98 16.91 -4.59
N ASP A 990 -9.00 16.16 -5.05
CA ASP A 990 -8.77 14.88 -5.75
C ASP A 990 -8.14 15.09 -7.14
N VAL A 991 -8.66 16.07 -7.90
CA VAL A 991 -8.23 16.38 -9.27
C VAL A 991 -6.80 16.92 -9.34
N ASP A 992 -6.40 17.75 -8.37
CA ASP A 992 -5.06 18.33 -8.23
C ASP A 992 -4.20 17.58 -7.19
N SER A 993 -4.59 16.36 -6.80
CA SER A 993 -3.87 15.55 -5.81
C SER A 993 -2.39 15.47 -6.15
N TYR A 994 -1.51 15.68 -5.16
CA TYR A 994 -0.06 15.80 -5.39
C TYR A 994 0.52 14.56 -6.08
N GLN A 995 1.41 14.79 -7.04
CA GLN A 995 2.06 13.77 -7.84
C GLN A 995 3.56 13.99 -7.91
N LEU A 996 4.32 12.94 -7.60
CA LEU A 996 5.74 12.85 -7.93
C LEU A 996 5.95 12.86 -9.47
N PRO A 997 7.17 13.19 -9.95
CA PRO A 997 7.42 13.37 -11.38
C PRO A 997 6.97 12.20 -12.27
N ASP A 998 7.24 10.96 -11.86
CA ASP A 998 6.85 9.76 -12.62
C ASP A 998 5.32 9.60 -12.70
N ALA A 999 4.61 9.93 -11.62
CA ALA A 999 3.15 9.93 -11.58
C ALA A 999 2.53 11.06 -12.43
N LYS A 1000 3.20 12.22 -12.52
CA LYS A 1000 2.82 13.32 -13.44
C LYS A 1000 2.89 12.86 -14.90
N GLY A 1001 4.02 12.26 -15.29
CA GLY A 1001 4.21 11.70 -16.63
C GLY A 1001 3.23 10.56 -16.94
N TYR A 1002 3.07 9.61 -16.01
CA TYR A 1002 2.13 8.49 -16.18
C TYR A 1002 0.67 8.96 -16.30
N SER A 1003 0.26 9.96 -15.52
CA SER A 1003 -1.08 10.55 -15.63
C SER A 1003 -1.29 11.27 -16.97
N SER A 1004 -0.24 11.87 -17.54
CA SER A 1004 -0.31 12.46 -18.89
C SER A 1004 -0.44 11.39 -19.98
N LEU A 1005 0.31 10.27 -19.85
CA LEU A 1005 0.12 9.10 -20.71
C LEU A 1005 -1.32 8.56 -20.63
N MET A 1006 -1.90 8.42 -19.42
CA MET A 1006 -3.29 7.95 -19.28
C MET A 1006 -4.27 8.87 -20.00
N ARG A 1007 -4.16 10.19 -19.81
CA ARG A 1007 -5.00 11.17 -20.52
C ARG A 1007 -4.86 11.05 -22.04
N HIS A 1008 -3.64 10.89 -22.54
CA HIS A 1008 -3.37 10.70 -23.97
C HIS A 1008 -4.00 9.41 -24.52
N LEU A 1009 -3.92 8.30 -23.78
CA LEU A 1009 -4.51 7.01 -24.17
C LEU A 1009 -6.05 7.04 -24.15
N LEU A 1010 -6.65 7.83 -23.26
CA LEU A 1010 -8.10 7.96 -23.09
C LEU A 1010 -8.70 9.14 -23.88
N GLY A 1011 -7.88 9.89 -24.62
CA GLY A 1011 -8.32 11.01 -25.46
C GLY A 1011 -8.71 12.29 -24.71
N VAL A 1012 -8.32 12.42 -23.43
CA VAL A 1012 -8.61 13.60 -22.59
C VAL A 1012 -7.59 14.70 -22.89
N THR A 1013 -8.00 15.76 -23.58
CA THR A 1013 -7.13 16.90 -23.92
C THR A 1013 -7.05 17.92 -22.78
N ASP A 1014 -6.06 18.83 -22.81
CA ASP A 1014 -5.94 19.87 -21.79
C ASP A 1014 -7.09 20.90 -21.86
N GLU A 1015 -7.67 21.16 -23.05
CA GLU A 1015 -8.88 21.97 -23.18
C GLU A 1015 -10.09 21.30 -22.53
N GLU A 1016 -10.19 19.97 -22.63
CA GLU A 1016 -11.21 19.22 -21.91
C GLU A 1016 -11.00 19.28 -20.39
N ARG A 1017 -9.76 19.12 -19.90
CA ARG A 1017 -9.45 19.27 -18.47
C ARG A 1017 -9.83 20.65 -17.95
N LEU A 1018 -9.49 21.71 -18.70
CA LEU A 1018 -9.82 23.08 -18.33
C LEU A 1018 -11.33 23.27 -18.26
N ARG A 1019 -12.07 22.86 -19.30
CA ARG A 1019 -13.53 22.93 -19.31
C ARG A 1019 -14.16 22.13 -18.15
N LYS A 1020 -13.72 20.90 -17.90
CA LYS A 1020 -14.23 20.09 -16.77
C LYS A 1020 -13.88 20.68 -15.41
N ARG A 1021 -12.75 21.39 -15.29
CA ARG A 1021 -12.42 22.17 -14.09
C ARG A 1021 -13.32 23.39 -13.93
N GLU A 1022 -13.61 24.12 -15.01
CA GLU A 1022 -14.54 25.25 -14.99
C GLU A 1022 -15.94 24.79 -14.55
N GLU A 1023 -16.45 23.69 -15.13
CA GLU A 1023 -17.73 23.07 -14.75
C GLU A 1023 -17.76 22.64 -13.26
N ILE A 1024 -16.68 22.02 -12.73
CA ILE A 1024 -16.51 21.75 -11.29
C ILE A 1024 -16.62 23.04 -10.46
N LEU A 1025 -15.87 24.08 -10.84
CA LEU A 1025 -15.83 25.35 -10.10
C LEU A 1025 -17.14 26.15 -10.16
N THR A 1026 -18.03 25.84 -11.11
CA THR A 1026 -19.35 26.49 -11.26
C THR A 1026 -20.54 25.58 -10.92
N THR A 1027 -20.30 24.42 -10.31
CA THR A 1027 -21.36 23.48 -9.90
C THR A 1027 -22.39 24.17 -9.01
N SER A 1028 -23.68 23.82 -9.18
CA SER A 1028 -24.82 24.48 -8.55
C SER A 1028 -25.86 23.49 -8.02
N LEU A 1029 -26.80 23.97 -7.17
CA LEU A 1029 -27.91 23.16 -6.66
C LEU A 1029 -28.80 22.55 -7.76
N LYS A 1030 -28.84 23.16 -8.95
CA LYS A 1030 -29.56 22.60 -10.09
C LYS A 1030 -28.93 21.29 -10.54
N ASP A 1031 -27.59 21.23 -10.59
CA ASP A 1031 -26.85 20.09 -11.11
C ASP A 1031 -26.99 18.88 -10.18
N PHE A 1032 -27.06 19.10 -8.85
CA PHE A 1032 -27.42 18.05 -7.88
C PHE A 1032 -28.79 17.41 -8.18
N LYS A 1033 -29.77 18.20 -8.59
CA LYS A 1033 -31.13 17.73 -8.89
C LYS A 1033 -31.22 17.08 -10.26
N ASP A 1034 -30.54 17.61 -11.26
CA ASP A 1034 -30.45 17.00 -12.59
C ASP A 1034 -29.69 15.65 -12.53
N PHE A 1035 -28.64 15.55 -11.71
CA PHE A 1035 -27.90 14.29 -11.49
C PHE A 1035 -28.71 13.25 -10.71
N ALA A 1036 -29.62 13.67 -9.83
CA ALA A 1036 -30.55 12.77 -9.14
C ALA A 1036 -31.42 11.97 -10.12
N GLU A 1037 -31.96 12.64 -11.14
CA GLU A 1037 -32.74 11.99 -12.21
C GLU A 1037 -31.86 11.04 -13.06
N ALA A 1038 -30.57 11.35 -13.23
CA ALA A 1038 -29.63 10.49 -13.95
C ALA A 1038 -29.30 9.20 -13.17
N ILE A 1039 -29.07 9.28 -11.85
CA ILE A 1039 -28.72 8.11 -11.02
C ILE A 1039 -29.91 7.22 -10.65
N ASP A 1040 -31.15 7.72 -10.74
CA ASP A 1040 -32.35 6.91 -10.53
C ASP A 1040 -32.43 5.71 -11.51
N VAL A 1041 -31.73 5.74 -12.65
CA VAL A 1041 -31.56 4.58 -13.53
C VAL A 1041 -30.81 3.42 -12.85
N VAL A 1042 -29.93 3.69 -11.89
CA VAL A 1042 -29.21 2.68 -11.10
C VAL A 1042 -30.13 2.04 -10.07
N ARG A 1043 -31.07 2.81 -9.50
CA ARG A 1043 -32.16 2.24 -8.68
C ARG A 1043 -33.00 1.28 -9.51
N ASP A 1044 -33.52 1.77 -10.64
CA ASP A 1044 -34.58 1.12 -11.40
C ASP A 1044 -34.10 -0.02 -12.31
N ASN A 1045 -32.90 0.10 -12.88
CA ASN A 1045 -32.33 -0.85 -13.85
C ASN A 1045 -30.88 -1.29 -13.53
N GLY A 1046 -30.30 -0.82 -12.42
CA GLY A 1046 -28.95 -1.19 -12.03
C GLY A 1046 -28.84 -2.63 -11.56
N VAL A 1047 -27.68 -3.24 -11.80
CA VAL A 1047 -27.37 -4.61 -11.40
C VAL A 1047 -26.67 -4.64 -10.04
N ALA A 1048 -27.05 -5.59 -9.17
CA ALA A 1048 -26.48 -5.75 -7.84
C ALA A 1048 -25.57 -6.98 -7.75
N VAL A 1049 -24.33 -6.81 -7.29
CA VAL A 1049 -23.41 -7.92 -7.00
C VAL A 1049 -22.94 -7.84 -5.56
N ALA A 1050 -23.11 -8.92 -4.80
CA ALA A 1050 -22.64 -9.03 -3.43
C ALA A 1050 -21.56 -10.10 -3.27
N VAL A 1051 -20.64 -9.91 -2.33
CA VAL A 1051 -19.74 -10.96 -1.81
C VAL A 1051 -20.06 -11.11 -0.33
N ALA A 1052 -20.61 -12.25 0.07
CA ALA A 1052 -21.29 -12.38 1.37
C ALA A 1052 -21.26 -13.80 1.94
N SER A 1053 -21.69 -13.92 3.21
CA SER A 1053 -21.87 -15.22 3.88
C SER A 1053 -23.02 -16.02 3.22
N ALA A 1054 -22.99 -17.36 3.35
CA ALA A 1054 -24.08 -18.19 2.84
C ALA A 1054 -25.42 -17.89 3.54
N GLU A 1055 -25.37 -17.59 4.84
CA GLU A 1055 -26.55 -17.35 5.67
C GLU A 1055 -27.22 -16.02 5.34
N ASP A 1056 -26.44 -14.95 5.12
CA ASP A 1056 -26.97 -13.66 4.67
C ASP A 1056 -27.60 -13.74 3.27
N ILE A 1057 -26.99 -14.53 2.37
CA ILE A 1057 -27.50 -14.73 1.01
C ILE A 1057 -28.83 -15.49 1.03
N ASP A 1058 -28.93 -16.56 1.82
CA ASP A 1058 -30.18 -17.31 1.97
C ASP A 1058 -31.25 -16.47 2.70
N ALA A 1059 -30.89 -15.70 3.74
CA ALA A 1059 -31.81 -14.77 4.40
C ALA A 1059 -32.32 -13.69 3.44
N ALA A 1060 -31.44 -13.09 2.65
CA ALA A 1060 -31.78 -12.10 1.63
C ALA A 1060 -32.67 -12.69 0.53
N ASN A 1061 -32.37 -13.89 0.03
CA ASN A 1061 -33.20 -14.57 -0.97
C ASN A 1061 -34.54 -15.08 -0.40
N ASN A 1062 -34.66 -15.30 0.92
CA ASN A 1062 -35.95 -15.56 1.56
C ASN A 1062 -36.78 -14.26 1.69
N ALA A 1063 -36.16 -13.13 2.05
CA ALA A 1063 -36.82 -11.84 2.15
C ALA A 1063 -37.21 -11.23 0.79
N ARG A 1064 -36.37 -11.42 -0.24
CA ARG A 1064 -36.63 -11.06 -1.65
C ARG A 1064 -36.45 -12.30 -2.52
N SER A 1065 -37.55 -13.05 -2.70
CA SER A 1065 -37.57 -14.36 -3.37
C SER A 1065 -36.84 -14.37 -4.72
N ASN A 1066 -35.73 -15.11 -4.78
CA ASN A 1066 -34.85 -15.28 -5.95
C ASN A 1066 -34.22 -13.97 -6.47
N PHE A 1067 -33.91 -13.01 -5.60
CA PHE A 1067 -33.27 -11.76 -5.99
C PHE A 1067 -31.82 -11.94 -6.48
N PHE A 1068 -31.04 -12.83 -5.85
CA PHE A 1068 -29.65 -13.11 -6.21
C PHE A 1068 -29.48 -14.50 -6.83
N GLU A 1069 -28.81 -14.58 -7.99
CA GLU A 1069 -28.21 -15.83 -8.48
C GLU A 1069 -26.97 -16.17 -7.66
N VAL A 1070 -27.01 -17.30 -6.96
CA VAL A 1070 -25.95 -17.69 -6.02
C VAL A 1070 -24.76 -18.32 -6.77
N LYS A 1071 -23.56 -17.74 -6.59
CA LYS A 1071 -22.28 -18.24 -7.08
C LYS A 1071 -21.43 -18.73 -5.90
N LYS A 1072 -20.99 -19.98 -5.91
CA LYS A 1072 -20.04 -20.50 -4.90
C LYS A 1072 -18.60 -20.20 -5.31
N ALA A 1073 -17.85 -19.46 -4.47
CA ALA A 1073 -16.46 -19.15 -4.74
C ALA A 1073 -15.45 -19.85 -3.79
N LEU A 1074 -15.73 -19.90 -2.48
CA LEU A 1074 -14.80 -20.38 -1.44
C LEU A 1074 -15.42 -21.33 -0.41
#